data_AF-A0A397J055-F1
#
_entry.id   AF-A0A397J055-F1
#
_cell.length_a   1.000
_cell.length_b   1.000
_cell.length_c   1.000
_cell.angle_alpha   90.00
_cell.angle_beta   90.00
_cell.angle_gamma   90.00
#
_symmetry.space_group_name_H-M   'P 1'
#
loop_
_entity.id
_entity.type
_entity.pdbx_description
1 polymer ?
#
loop_
_entity_poly.entity_id
_entity_poly.type
_entity_poly.pdbx_seq_one_letter_code
_entity_poly.pdbx_strand_id
1 'polypeptide(L)'
;MDGWKEILSACAPHVNITQSISAITFDPYQELLWTGSDNGRVASYFGGGMQRYTSFRAHLTPVKQLLVNDRGVISLNSDSIKMINRRGLPAWTIKNDHITDLHCMTYTTMPNSEILAAGSQQDMLVVNLARGTVVKKIESDCEIVVMRKSRLLCCGSSSGEVILRDPRTYKVEHKILAHTGTISDIDTTGNLLLTCGFSTRHGNLIIDPIVKVYDIRTMRPLVPLSFPPGPCFLKMHPKLSTTVFIASRSGQFHICDVGNVSYTHFYQANTTSYINSFDLSTSGEMLAFGDAANVVHIWGDRKNSKINAFSHPSELPDVPAPKPNIYIGDNDPLSLVGLPYYCEPLLSVWPYGMTFEVGNPPPKIDPEIERNMKMLDFVGYAPNPGNRRRNLVAQYLRKKQKTEAPKFVSEKERELQTGKGSKEPSSLFDGETELDATSTKMPKYYRRVEIMYSRFGVDDFDFEYYNKTKYAGLETHIKNCYCNSLLQVLFFIPSLRLITKSHIGSACPIENCLCCEMGFLFRMLEDAKGRNCQASNFLRAFSTIPQAMALGLFEPEEPNEKTPYSMLIQNSNRFILEQLHQECNSNNNVQLLKPLPLEQSSLSTIQQLFGMQMTSISLCRCGTRTEREMLSFVIDLNYSSSKVYKGKIPLSKTFAEILQTSIWRETQPKAWCNNCQRYVPTVAKKVPKSLPPILSINCGPEEAIPTELWRSLDGNKSWLPKRLSIKIDKDNLFVSEREIVDTNSTENSNYANYKLKALIARVRVEKEIPNLVTFVKVPDKELDESSESPWYLFNDFLVKNVTEQEVFNFQGSWKIPVLLYYSRVDVADLTDTRPLHEEIDKSILFRDISISRKRNSFIKTAHLLTPDESPQPGTLIAIDAEFVALNQEETEISSDGTISVLRPKLLSLARVSVVRGEGPKEGLPLIDDHIVASEPVVDYLTEFSGIKAGDLDPLTSQYTLVPLKMAYKKLRLLLDLGCIFVGHGLKKDFRIINILVPSNQVVDTVEIFHNKTRARKLSLKFLAWYLLRQDIQTDSHDSIEDARTALAIYKKYLELKSKGIFEETLENIYRVGRKCNWKPIPGVFPSEVFQKRMAPQDSGLFYNSNSSSNSSDSLADEGSC
;
A
#
# COMPACT_ATOMS: atom_id res chain seq x y z
N MET A 1 -34.69 -60.92 -38.42
CA MET A 1 -33.58 -60.02 -38.79
C MET A 1 -33.18 -60.41 -40.18
N ASP A 2 -33.31 -59.51 -41.15
CA ASP A 2 -32.97 -59.74 -42.57
C ASP A 2 -31.46 -59.59 -42.81
N GLY A 3 -30.63 -59.98 -41.83
CA GLY A 3 -29.18 -59.81 -41.85
C GLY A 3 -28.74 -58.34 -41.81
N TRP A 4 -27.79 -58.02 -40.94
CA TRP A 4 -27.21 -56.68 -40.88
C TRP A 4 -26.46 -56.35 -42.17
N LYS A 5 -26.69 -55.14 -42.71
CA LYS A 5 -26.01 -54.62 -43.91
C LYS A 5 -25.52 -53.19 -43.66
N GLU A 6 -24.43 -52.82 -44.31
CA GLU A 6 -23.94 -51.44 -44.32
C GLU A 6 -24.95 -50.54 -45.06
N ILE A 7 -25.50 -49.54 -44.36
CA ILE A 7 -26.46 -48.58 -44.91
C ILE A 7 -25.72 -47.43 -45.58
N LEU A 8 -24.71 -46.89 -44.89
CA LEU A 8 -23.98 -45.71 -45.33
C LEU A 8 -22.58 -45.72 -44.73
N SER A 9 -21.62 -45.29 -45.53
CA SER A 9 -20.29 -44.88 -45.09
C SER A 9 -20.10 -43.42 -45.47
N ALA A 10 -19.92 -42.56 -44.47
CA ALA A 10 -19.79 -41.12 -44.67
C ALA A 10 -18.49 -40.61 -44.05
N CYS A 11 -17.69 -39.92 -44.86
CA CYS A 11 -16.56 -39.14 -44.36
C CYS A 11 -17.09 -37.85 -43.73
N ALA A 12 -16.66 -37.54 -42.51
CA ALA A 12 -17.04 -36.28 -41.87
C ALA A 12 -16.55 -35.11 -42.76
N PRO A 13 -17.44 -34.19 -43.21
CA PRO A 13 -17.08 -33.21 -44.22
C PRO A 13 -16.20 -32.11 -43.63
N HIS A 14 -14.88 -32.33 -43.69
CA HIS A 14 -13.86 -31.29 -43.58
C HIS A 14 -12.71 -31.58 -44.55
N VAL A 15 -12.61 -30.70 -45.55
CA VAL A 15 -11.50 -30.58 -46.49
C VAL A 15 -10.28 -30.10 -45.70
N ASN A 16 -9.18 -30.87 -45.73
CA ASN A 16 -7.79 -30.54 -45.35
C ASN A 16 -7.17 -31.06 -44.03
N ILE A 17 -7.87 -31.77 -43.14
CA ILE A 17 -7.21 -32.40 -41.97
C ILE A 17 -7.82 -33.77 -41.67
N THR A 18 -7.04 -34.83 -41.81
CA THR A 18 -7.38 -36.19 -41.35
C THR A 18 -7.49 -36.19 -39.82
N GLN A 19 -8.69 -36.35 -39.27
CA GLN A 19 -8.95 -36.36 -37.82
C GLN A 19 -9.52 -37.71 -37.43
N SER A 20 -8.94 -38.38 -36.44
CA SER A 20 -9.48 -39.67 -35.99
C SER A 20 -10.73 -39.47 -35.14
N ILE A 21 -11.74 -40.31 -35.35
CA ILE A 21 -12.95 -40.33 -34.50
C ILE A 21 -12.58 -41.07 -33.23
N SER A 22 -12.61 -40.38 -32.09
CA SER A 22 -12.23 -40.92 -30.79
C SER A 22 -13.42 -41.43 -29.99
N ALA A 23 -14.61 -40.86 -30.18
CA ALA A 23 -15.83 -41.28 -29.50
C ALA A 23 -17.04 -41.16 -30.42
N ILE A 24 -18.02 -42.05 -30.24
CA ILE A 24 -19.28 -42.05 -30.98
C ILE A 24 -20.43 -42.38 -30.03
N THR A 25 -21.57 -41.71 -30.19
CA THR A 25 -22.78 -42.08 -29.45
C THR A 25 -24.07 -41.68 -30.18
N PHE A 26 -25.09 -42.53 -30.12
CA PHE A 26 -26.42 -42.18 -30.60
C PHE A 26 -27.18 -41.31 -29.59
N ASP A 27 -27.95 -40.34 -30.08
CA ASP A 27 -28.85 -39.55 -29.23
C ASP A 27 -30.13 -40.35 -28.95
N PRO A 28 -30.44 -40.68 -27.68
CA PRO A 28 -31.62 -41.46 -27.35
C PRO A 28 -32.94 -40.66 -27.47
N TYR A 29 -32.88 -39.33 -27.66
CA TYR A 29 -34.05 -38.44 -27.67
C TYR A 29 -34.38 -37.87 -29.06
N GLN A 30 -33.39 -37.71 -29.94
CA GLN A 30 -33.55 -37.16 -31.29
C GLN A 30 -32.89 -38.06 -32.32
N GLU A 31 -33.24 -37.95 -33.60
CA GLU A 31 -32.59 -38.70 -34.70
C GLU A 31 -31.20 -38.12 -35.01
N LEU A 32 -30.31 -38.08 -34.02
CA LEU A 32 -28.95 -37.55 -34.11
C LEU A 32 -27.92 -38.61 -33.73
N LEU A 33 -26.80 -38.61 -34.46
CA LEU A 33 -25.56 -39.30 -34.09
C LEU A 33 -24.52 -38.25 -33.72
N TRP A 34 -23.84 -38.44 -32.59
CA TRP A 34 -22.76 -37.58 -32.13
C TRP A 34 -21.40 -38.25 -32.30
N THR A 35 -20.43 -37.51 -32.84
CA THR A 35 -19.03 -37.93 -32.96
C THR A 35 -18.12 -36.95 -32.23
N GLY A 36 -17.08 -37.48 -31.60
CA GLY A 36 -15.97 -36.75 -31.01
C GLY A 36 -14.68 -37.08 -31.72
N SER A 37 -13.83 -36.09 -31.95
CA SER A 37 -12.53 -36.25 -32.61
C SER A 37 -11.34 -36.07 -31.65
N ASP A 38 -10.18 -36.50 -32.11
CA ASP A 38 -8.88 -36.33 -31.46
C ASP A 38 -8.46 -34.87 -31.20
N ASN A 39 -8.94 -33.92 -32.00
CA ASN A 39 -8.64 -32.49 -31.81
C ASN A 39 -9.62 -31.76 -30.88
N GLY A 40 -10.56 -32.50 -30.26
CA GLY A 40 -11.54 -31.96 -29.33
C GLY A 40 -12.80 -31.37 -29.98
N ARG A 41 -13.07 -31.64 -31.27
CA ARG A 41 -14.34 -31.27 -31.90
C ARG A 41 -15.43 -32.29 -31.61
N VAL A 42 -16.65 -31.80 -31.53
CA VAL A 42 -17.86 -32.60 -31.43
C VAL A 42 -18.77 -32.20 -32.60
N ALA A 43 -19.27 -33.20 -33.32
CA ALA A 43 -20.17 -33.01 -34.45
C ALA A 43 -21.42 -33.87 -34.26
N SER A 44 -22.54 -33.41 -34.84
CA SER A 44 -23.78 -34.17 -34.89
C SER A 44 -24.26 -34.36 -36.33
N TYR A 45 -24.90 -35.49 -36.57
CA TYR A 45 -25.43 -35.88 -37.88
C TYR A 45 -26.89 -36.30 -37.73
N PHE A 46 -27.74 -35.83 -38.63
CA PHE A 46 -29.18 -35.99 -38.58
C PHE A 46 -29.67 -37.10 -39.54
N GLY A 47 -30.50 -37.97 -38.99
CA GLY A 47 -31.21 -39.04 -39.70
C GLY A 47 -30.32 -40.13 -40.31
N GLY A 48 -30.94 -41.06 -41.03
CA GLY A 48 -30.23 -42.16 -41.71
C GLY A 48 -29.31 -41.73 -42.85
N GLY A 49 -29.49 -40.51 -43.37
CA GLY A 49 -28.65 -39.92 -44.41
C GLY A 49 -27.38 -39.22 -43.91
N MET A 50 -27.16 -39.16 -42.59
CA MET A 50 -26.03 -38.49 -41.93
C MET A 50 -25.74 -37.08 -42.44
N GLN A 51 -26.79 -36.27 -42.59
CA GLN A 51 -26.58 -34.86 -42.90
C GLN A 51 -26.04 -34.15 -41.67
N ARG A 52 -24.91 -33.45 -41.79
CA ARG A 52 -24.31 -32.74 -40.66
C ARG A 52 -25.29 -31.69 -40.11
N TYR A 53 -25.62 -31.82 -38.83
CA TYR A 53 -26.52 -30.91 -38.11
C TYR A 53 -25.73 -29.79 -37.43
N THR A 54 -24.76 -30.13 -36.56
CA THR A 54 -23.87 -29.15 -35.92
C THR A 54 -22.42 -29.63 -35.91
N SER A 55 -21.47 -28.71 -35.81
CA SER A 55 -20.06 -29.02 -35.57
C SER A 55 -19.39 -27.86 -34.86
N PHE A 56 -18.77 -28.14 -33.70
CA PHE A 56 -18.14 -27.12 -32.87
C PHE A 56 -16.93 -27.71 -32.13
N ARG A 57 -16.04 -26.83 -31.66
CA ARG A 57 -14.90 -27.23 -30.84
C ARG A 57 -15.31 -27.26 -29.36
N ALA A 58 -15.41 -28.45 -28.79
CA ALA A 58 -15.72 -28.61 -27.37
C ALA A 58 -14.47 -28.42 -26.50
N HIS A 59 -13.36 -29.04 -26.90
CA HIS A 59 -12.12 -29.18 -26.15
C HIS A 59 -10.89 -28.82 -27.01
N LEU A 60 -9.73 -28.64 -26.36
CA LEU A 60 -8.45 -28.43 -27.06
C LEU A 60 -7.73 -29.75 -27.38
N THR A 61 -8.00 -30.79 -26.60
CA THR A 61 -7.42 -32.15 -26.69
C THR A 61 -8.53 -33.18 -26.97
N PRO A 62 -8.21 -34.48 -27.19
CA PRO A 62 -9.17 -35.48 -27.66
C PRO A 62 -10.43 -35.62 -26.81
N VAL A 63 -11.59 -35.76 -27.46
CA VAL A 63 -12.82 -36.14 -26.77
C VAL A 63 -12.73 -37.62 -26.39
N LYS A 64 -12.70 -37.94 -25.09
CA LYS A 64 -12.57 -39.33 -24.60
C LYS A 64 -13.89 -40.08 -24.62
N GLN A 65 -14.97 -39.42 -24.20
CA GLN A 65 -16.30 -40.03 -24.14
C GLN A 65 -17.39 -38.97 -24.33
N LEU A 66 -18.54 -39.40 -24.86
CA LEU A 66 -19.76 -38.61 -24.99
C LEU A 66 -20.90 -39.28 -24.21
N LEU A 67 -21.76 -38.47 -23.58
CA LEU A 67 -23.02 -38.89 -22.96
C LEU A 67 -24.11 -37.92 -23.37
N VAL A 68 -25.32 -38.43 -23.61
CA VAL A 68 -26.46 -37.61 -24.06
C VAL A 68 -27.59 -37.64 -23.05
N ASN A 69 -28.04 -36.46 -22.65
CA ASN A 69 -29.14 -36.24 -21.71
C ASN A 69 -30.30 -35.50 -22.41
N ASP A 70 -31.45 -35.39 -21.75
CA ASP A 70 -32.62 -34.65 -22.22
C ASP A 70 -32.29 -33.18 -22.58
N ARG A 71 -31.45 -32.52 -21.78
CA ARG A 71 -31.04 -31.11 -21.96
C ARG A 71 -29.93 -30.88 -22.97
N GLY A 72 -29.13 -31.89 -23.31
CA GLY A 72 -27.97 -31.71 -24.20
C GLY A 72 -26.95 -32.84 -24.13
N VAL A 73 -25.77 -32.57 -24.67
CA VAL A 73 -24.66 -33.52 -24.79
C VAL A 73 -23.51 -33.11 -23.88
N ILE A 74 -22.97 -34.10 -23.18
CA ILE A 74 -21.84 -33.96 -22.27
C ILE A 74 -20.62 -34.59 -22.96
N SER A 75 -19.54 -33.83 -23.06
CA SER A 75 -18.27 -34.29 -23.62
C SER A 75 -17.18 -34.28 -22.56
N LEU A 76 -16.47 -35.40 -22.48
CA LEU A 76 -15.38 -35.63 -21.55
C LEU A 76 -14.03 -35.48 -22.26
N ASN A 77 -13.12 -34.80 -21.58
CA ASN A 77 -11.71 -34.71 -21.92
C ASN A 77 -10.87 -35.00 -20.66
N SER A 78 -9.58 -35.24 -20.81
CA SER A 78 -8.68 -35.52 -19.68
C SER A 78 -8.62 -34.37 -18.67
N ASP A 79 -8.77 -33.13 -19.12
CA ASP A 79 -8.70 -31.90 -18.31
C ASP A 79 -10.05 -31.26 -17.98
N SER A 80 -11.15 -31.71 -18.61
CA SER A 80 -12.41 -30.97 -18.55
C SER A 80 -13.66 -31.75 -18.90
N ILE A 81 -14.77 -31.29 -18.33
CA ILE A 81 -16.12 -31.80 -18.60
C ILE A 81 -16.96 -30.63 -19.11
N LYS A 82 -17.62 -30.81 -20.24
CA LYS A 82 -18.40 -29.74 -20.87
C LYS A 82 -19.79 -30.24 -21.24
N MET A 83 -20.82 -29.43 -20.95
CA MET A 83 -22.18 -29.69 -21.41
C MET A 83 -22.60 -28.64 -22.42
N ILE A 84 -23.15 -29.10 -23.53
CA ILE A 84 -23.50 -28.30 -24.69
C ILE A 84 -24.93 -28.67 -25.10
N ASN A 85 -25.74 -27.69 -25.48
CA ASN A 85 -27.05 -27.97 -26.02
C ASN A 85 -26.95 -28.60 -27.42
N ARG A 86 -28.03 -29.18 -27.95
CA ARG A 86 -28.00 -29.81 -29.28
C ARG A 86 -27.72 -28.84 -30.43
N ARG A 87 -27.92 -27.53 -30.21
CA ARG A 87 -27.59 -26.44 -31.16
C ARG A 87 -26.11 -26.06 -31.16
N GLY A 88 -25.31 -26.55 -30.21
CA GLY A 88 -23.88 -26.23 -30.08
C GLY A 88 -23.52 -25.09 -29.13
N LEU A 89 -24.48 -24.54 -28.37
CA LEU A 89 -24.24 -23.53 -27.34
C LEU A 89 -23.79 -24.19 -26.02
N PRO A 90 -22.69 -23.74 -25.41
CA PRO A 90 -22.22 -24.28 -24.15
C PRO A 90 -23.16 -23.89 -23.00
N ALA A 91 -23.62 -24.88 -22.23
CA ALA A 91 -24.35 -24.64 -20.98
C ALA A 91 -23.40 -24.31 -19.83
N TRP A 92 -22.33 -25.10 -19.69
CA TRP A 92 -21.27 -24.88 -18.70
C TRP A 92 -20.01 -25.67 -19.08
N THR A 93 -18.88 -25.31 -18.48
CA THR A 93 -17.59 -26.00 -18.65
C THR A 93 -16.90 -26.09 -17.29
N ILE A 94 -16.45 -27.28 -16.91
CA ILE A 94 -15.72 -27.51 -15.66
C ILE A 94 -14.26 -27.74 -16.02
N LYS A 95 -13.41 -26.84 -15.53
CA LYS A 95 -11.94 -26.89 -15.60
C LYS A 95 -11.41 -26.50 -14.22
N ASN A 96 -11.18 -27.49 -13.37
CA ASN A 96 -10.70 -27.31 -12.00
C ASN A 96 -9.37 -28.06 -11.83
N ASP A 97 -8.52 -27.59 -10.92
CA ASP A 97 -7.23 -28.25 -10.60
C ASP A 97 -7.39 -29.68 -10.06
N HIS A 98 -8.59 -30.01 -9.58
CA HIS A 98 -8.94 -31.35 -9.10
C HIS A 98 -9.27 -32.36 -10.20
N ILE A 99 -9.39 -31.91 -11.45
CA ILE A 99 -9.62 -32.79 -12.60
C ILE A 99 -8.27 -33.13 -13.20
N THR A 100 -7.81 -34.35 -12.98
CA THR A 100 -6.55 -34.84 -13.54
C THR A 100 -6.78 -36.16 -14.27
N ASP A 101 -6.61 -36.14 -15.58
CA ASP A 101 -6.66 -37.30 -16.47
C ASP A 101 -7.91 -38.17 -16.33
N LEU A 102 -9.06 -37.58 -16.66
CA LEU A 102 -10.33 -38.31 -16.75
C LEU A 102 -10.39 -39.22 -17.98
N HIS A 103 -10.87 -40.46 -17.79
CA HIS A 103 -11.02 -41.45 -18.87
C HIS A 103 -12.48 -41.75 -19.19
N CYS A 104 -13.34 -41.85 -18.19
CA CYS A 104 -14.72 -42.27 -18.39
C CYS A 104 -15.75 -41.57 -17.48
N MET A 105 -17.00 -41.62 -17.89
CA MET A 105 -18.15 -41.09 -17.18
C MET A 105 -19.39 -41.97 -17.36
N THR A 106 -20.29 -41.94 -16.38
CA THR A 106 -21.58 -42.64 -16.42
C THR A 106 -22.67 -41.89 -15.65
N TYR A 107 -23.92 -42.24 -15.90
CA TYR A 107 -25.07 -41.70 -15.17
C TYR A 107 -25.17 -42.32 -13.78
N THR A 108 -25.59 -41.51 -12.81
CA THR A 108 -25.91 -41.99 -11.46
C THR A 108 -27.30 -42.63 -11.40
N THR A 109 -27.86 -42.84 -10.20
CA THR A 109 -29.27 -43.22 -10.03
C THR A 109 -30.24 -42.17 -10.56
N MET A 110 -29.80 -40.91 -10.67
CA MET A 110 -30.58 -39.78 -11.18
C MET A 110 -29.99 -39.30 -12.52
N PRO A 111 -30.31 -39.97 -13.65
CA PRO A 111 -29.62 -39.76 -14.94
C PRO A 111 -29.70 -38.33 -15.47
N ASN A 112 -30.80 -37.61 -15.22
CA ASN A 112 -30.98 -36.26 -15.75
C ASN A 112 -30.39 -35.16 -14.84
N SER A 113 -29.90 -35.53 -13.65
CA SER A 113 -29.43 -34.57 -12.63
C SER A 113 -27.93 -34.67 -12.36
N GLU A 114 -27.39 -35.88 -12.29
CA GLU A 114 -26.01 -36.09 -11.83
C GLU A 114 -25.28 -37.15 -12.65
N ILE A 115 -24.01 -36.86 -12.94
CA ILE A 115 -23.07 -37.81 -13.57
C ILE A 115 -21.91 -38.11 -12.63
N LEU A 116 -21.31 -39.27 -12.82
CA LEU A 116 -20.08 -39.69 -12.16
C LEU A 116 -18.96 -39.74 -13.20
N ALA A 117 -17.86 -39.05 -12.94
CA ALA A 117 -16.67 -39.03 -13.78
C ALA A 117 -15.46 -39.59 -13.01
N ALA A 118 -14.63 -40.40 -13.68
CA ALA A 118 -13.44 -41.01 -13.10
C ALA A 118 -12.32 -41.16 -14.15
N GLY A 119 -11.11 -41.42 -13.68
CA GLY A 119 -9.93 -41.62 -14.53
C GLY A 119 -8.76 -42.15 -13.72
N SER A 120 -7.55 -41.65 -14.02
CA SER A 120 -6.32 -41.99 -13.28
C SER A 120 -6.13 -41.21 -11.98
N GLN A 121 -7.07 -40.32 -11.65
CA GLN A 121 -7.12 -39.62 -10.37
C GLN A 121 -7.60 -40.51 -9.21
N GLN A 122 -7.21 -40.14 -7.98
CA GLN A 122 -7.59 -40.86 -6.75
C GLN A 122 -9.08 -40.72 -6.40
N ASP A 123 -9.75 -39.66 -6.87
CA ASP A 123 -11.15 -39.38 -6.54
C ASP A 123 -12.08 -39.56 -7.75
N MET A 124 -13.25 -40.18 -7.55
CA MET A 124 -14.37 -40.08 -8.49
C MET A 124 -15.18 -38.80 -8.20
N LEU A 125 -15.62 -38.12 -9.25
CA LEU A 125 -16.30 -36.82 -9.16
C LEU A 125 -17.77 -36.97 -9.50
N VAL A 126 -18.65 -36.59 -8.57
CA VAL A 126 -20.09 -36.46 -8.83
C VAL A 126 -20.36 -35.03 -9.28
N VAL A 127 -20.89 -34.85 -10.49
CA VAL A 127 -21.14 -33.55 -11.11
C VAL A 127 -22.63 -33.31 -11.28
N ASN A 128 -23.11 -32.16 -10.81
CA ASN A 128 -24.48 -31.72 -11.02
C ASN A 128 -24.64 -31.09 -12.42
N LEU A 129 -25.56 -31.65 -13.21
CA LEU A 129 -25.80 -31.23 -14.59
C LEU A 129 -26.51 -29.88 -14.73
N ALA A 130 -27.28 -29.46 -13.72
CA ALA A 130 -28.00 -28.18 -13.78
C ALA A 130 -27.07 -26.99 -13.49
N ARG A 131 -26.14 -27.14 -12.53
CA ARG A 131 -25.22 -26.08 -12.10
C ARG A 131 -23.84 -26.14 -12.75
N GLY A 132 -23.43 -27.30 -13.28
CA GLY A 132 -22.07 -27.50 -13.77
C GLY A 132 -21.02 -27.42 -12.65
N THR A 133 -21.31 -28.03 -11.49
CA THR A 133 -20.42 -28.02 -10.32
C THR A 133 -20.21 -29.42 -9.78
N VAL A 134 -19.03 -29.67 -9.19
CA VAL A 134 -18.72 -30.92 -8.50
C VAL A 134 -19.41 -30.91 -7.14
N VAL A 135 -20.34 -31.83 -6.92
CA VAL A 135 -21.13 -31.96 -5.68
C VAL A 135 -20.38 -32.76 -4.63
N LYS A 136 -19.79 -33.89 -5.04
CA LYS A 136 -19.18 -34.85 -4.13
C LYS A 136 -17.93 -35.46 -4.75
N LYS A 137 -16.92 -35.71 -3.90
CA LYS A 137 -15.73 -36.50 -4.22
C LYS A 137 -15.82 -37.84 -3.49
N ILE A 138 -15.48 -38.92 -4.18
CA ILE A 138 -15.52 -40.28 -3.63
C ILE A 138 -14.15 -40.89 -3.84
N GLU A 139 -13.49 -41.28 -2.76
CA GLU A 139 -12.18 -41.93 -2.82
C GLU A 139 -12.24 -43.26 -3.60
N SER A 140 -11.27 -43.45 -4.48
CA SER A 140 -11.07 -44.65 -5.28
C SER A 140 -9.67 -45.22 -5.04
N ASP A 141 -9.62 -46.49 -4.65
CA ASP A 141 -8.36 -47.22 -4.42
C ASP A 141 -7.57 -47.48 -5.71
N CYS A 142 -8.22 -47.39 -6.87
CA CYS A 142 -7.66 -47.78 -8.15
C CYS A 142 -8.06 -46.81 -9.26
N GLU A 143 -7.23 -46.75 -10.31
CA GLU A 143 -7.51 -46.05 -11.55
C GLU A 143 -8.68 -46.73 -12.28
N ILE A 144 -9.63 -45.94 -12.78
CA ILE A 144 -10.82 -46.43 -13.46
C ILE A 144 -10.76 -46.07 -14.94
N VAL A 145 -10.79 -47.09 -15.80
CA VAL A 145 -10.69 -46.94 -17.26
C VAL A 145 -12.09 -46.90 -17.90
N VAL A 146 -13.00 -47.78 -17.48
CA VAL A 146 -14.36 -47.90 -18.03
C VAL A 146 -15.38 -47.98 -16.91
N MET A 147 -16.52 -47.31 -17.09
CA MET A 147 -17.67 -47.40 -16.19
C MET A 147 -18.96 -47.71 -16.95
N ARG A 148 -19.74 -48.63 -16.40
CA ARG A 148 -21.12 -48.90 -16.82
C ARG A 148 -22.03 -49.03 -15.62
N LYS A 149 -23.24 -48.51 -15.75
CA LYS A 149 -24.26 -48.58 -14.72
C LYS A 149 -25.40 -49.48 -15.18
N SER A 150 -25.71 -50.49 -14.37
CA SER A 150 -26.92 -51.30 -14.47
C SER A 150 -27.59 -51.30 -13.08
N ARG A 151 -27.80 -52.48 -12.48
CA ARG A 151 -28.20 -52.64 -11.07
C ARG A 151 -27.09 -52.17 -10.12
N LEU A 152 -25.86 -52.53 -10.43
CA LEU A 152 -24.65 -52.08 -9.73
C LEU A 152 -23.84 -51.16 -10.66
N LEU A 153 -22.99 -50.33 -10.08
CA LEU A 153 -21.99 -49.56 -10.79
C LEU A 153 -20.77 -50.43 -11.02
N CYS A 154 -20.47 -50.75 -12.27
CA CYS A 154 -19.34 -51.58 -12.66
C CYS A 154 -18.19 -50.69 -13.13
N CYS A 155 -17.07 -50.71 -12.40
CA CYS A 155 -15.87 -49.94 -12.68
C CYS A 155 -14.73 -50.90 -13.07
N GLY A 156 -14.23 -50.79 -14.30
CA GLY A 156 -13.04 -51.52 -14.75
C GLY A 156 -11.77 -50.77 -14.41
N SER A 157 -10.82 -51.44 -13.77
CA SER A 157 -9.51 -50.89 -13.45
C SER A 157 -8.46 -51.21 -14.51
N SER A 158 -7.39 -50.40 -14.55
CA SER A 158 -6.20 -50.64 -15.37
C SER A 158 -5.44 -51.92 -14.97
N SER A 159 -5.69 -52.43 -13.76
CA SER A 159 -5.13 -53.68 -13.22
C SER A 159 -5.84 -54.96 -13.69
N GLY A 160 -6.98 -54.84 -14.39
CA GLY A 160 -7.77 -56.00 -14.83
C GLY A 160 -8.90 -56.42 -13.88
N GLU A 161 -9.07 -55.69 -12.77
CA GLU A 161 -10.16 -55.88 -11.82
C GLU A 161 -11.44 -55.13 -12.23
N VAL A 162 -12.58 -55.78 -12.07
CA VAL A 162 -13.91 -55.16 -12.13
C VAL A 162 -14.42 -54.96 -10.70
N ILE A 163 -14.56 -53.71 -10.30
CA ILE A 163 -15.05 -53.29 -9.00
C ILE A 163 -16.54 -52.98 -9.14
N LEU A 164 -17.38 -53.72 -8.42
CA LEU A 164 -18.81 -53.49 -8.34
C LEU A 164 -19.12 -52.65 -7.10
N ARG A 165 -19.77 -51.50 -7.32
CA ARG A 165 -20.15 -50.55 -6.29
C ARG A 165 -21.67 -50.40 -6.23
N ASP A 166 -22.19 -50.15 -5.05
CA ASP A 166 -23.57 -49.72 -4.87
C ASP A 166 -23.75 -48.31 -5.49
N PRO A 167 -24.68 -48.11 -6.44
CA PRO A 167 -24.89 -46.82 -7.09
C PRO A 167 -25.46 -45.73 -6.17
N ARG A 168 -25.94 -46.06 -4.96
CA ARG A 168 -26.44 -45.08 -3.98
C ARG A 168 -25.35 -44.63 -2.99
N THR A 169 -24.60 -45.57 -2.44
CA THR A 169 -23.57 -45.27 -1.43
C THR A 169 -22.16 -45.15 -2.01
N TYR A 170 -21.93 -45.66 -3.22
CA TYR A 170 -20.63 -45.81 -3.88
C TYR A 170 -19.61 -46.67 -3.14
N LYS A 171 -20.05 -47.40 -2.11
CA LYS A 171 -19.23 -48.39 -1.42
C LYS A 171 -18.99 -49.59 -2.32
N VAL A 172 -17.82 -50.18 -2.21
CA VAL A 172 -17.45 -51.40 -2.93
C VAL A 172 -18.20 -52.57 -2.31
N GLU A 173 -18.98 -53.29 -3.12
CA GLU A 173 -19.65 -54.53 -2.71
C GLU A 173 -18.79 -55.74 -3.06
N HIS A 174 -18.25 -55.77 -4.29
CA HIS A 174 -17.47 -56.89 -4.78
C HIS A 174 -16.32 -56.44 -5.69
N LYS A 175 -15.25 -57.25 -5.74
CA LYS A 175 -14.14 -57.11 -6.69
C LYS A 175 -13.96 -58.44 -7.42
N ILE A 176 -13.92 -58.40 -8.76
CA ILE A 176 -13.70 -59.56 -9.63
C ILE A 176 -12.41 -59.32 -10.42
N LEU A 177 -11.42 -60.20 -10.30
CA LEU A 177 -10.26 -60.19 -11.21
C LEU A 177 -10.65 -60.82 -12.54
N ALA A 178 -11.04 -59.99 -13.51
CA ALA A 178 -11.51 -60.45 -14.80
C ALA A 178 -10.33 -60.74 -15.75
N HIS A 179 -9.31 -59.87 -15.79
CA HIS A 179 -8.15 -60.01 -16.67
C HIS A 179 -6.85 -59.76 -15.88
N THR A 180 -5.69 -60.17 -16.42
CA THR A 180 -4.38 -59.94 -15.76
C THR A 180 -3.68 -58.67 -16.26
N GLY A 181 -4.25 -57.98 -17.24
CA GLY A 181 -3.87 -56.65 -17.71
C GLY A 181 -5.12 -55.76 -17.79
N THR A 182 -5.01 -54.63 -18.48
CA THR A 182 -6.09 -53.62 -18.52
C THR A 182 -7.39 -54.12 -19.14
N ILE A 183 -8.52 -53.57 -18.70
CA ILE A 183 -9.85 -53.83 -19.28
C ILE A 183 -10.07 -52.86 -20.46
N SER A 184 -10.53 -53.38 -21.59
CA SER A 184 -10.83 -52.56 -22.78
C SER A 184 -12.24 -51.99 -22.76
N ASP A 185 -13.25 -52.83 -22.53
CA ASP A 185 -14.65 -52.42 -22.44
C ASP A 185 -15.43 -53.36 -21.52
N ILE A 186 -16.52 -52.83 -20.99
CA ILE A 186 -17.46 -53.55 -20.14
C ILE A 186 -18.85 -53.22 -20.64
N ASP A 187 -19.73 -54.21 -20.64
CA ASP A 187 -21.15 -53.92 -20.76
C ASP A 187 -22.00 -54.83 -19.86
N THR A 188 -23.16 -54.29 -19.48
CA THR A 188 -24.05 -54.91 -18.50
C THR A 188 -25.50 -54.66 -18.84
N THR A 189 -26.29 -55.72 -18.96
CA THR A 189 -27.75 -55.62 -19.06
C THR A 189 -28.41 -56.69 -18.19
N GLY A 190 -29.44 -56.29 -17.45
CA GLY A 190 -30.10 -57.15 -16.47
C GLY A 190 -29.11 -57.67 -15.42
N ASN A 191 -28.89 -58.99 -15.42
CA ASN A 191 -28.02 -59.69 -14.46
C ASN A 191 -26.67 -60.14 -15.04
N LEU A 192 -26.40 -59.83 -16.32
CA LEU A 192 -25.18 -60.27 -17.00
C LEU A 192 -24.15 -59.15 -17.02
N LEU A 193 -22.89 -59.49 -16.73
CA LEU A 193 -21.71 -58.65 -16.86
C LEU A 193 -20.78 -59.28 -17.87
N LEU A 194 -20.43 -58.55 -18.93
CA LEU A 194 -19.49 -58.98 -19.95
C LEU A 194 -18.25 -58.10 -19.93
N THR A 195 -17.08 -58.72 -20.01
CA THR A 195 -15.79 -58.03 -19.95
C THR A 195 -14.88 -58.51 -21.07
N CYS A 196 -14.17 -57.58 -21.69
CA CYS A 196 -13.04 -57.85 -22.57
C CYS A 196 -11.83 -57.02 -22.11
N GLY A 197 -10.64 -57.52 -22.41
CA GLY A 197 -9.42 -56.88 -21.95
C GLY A 197 -8.18 -57.60 -22.41
N PHE A 198 -7.08 -57.22 -21.77
CA PHE A 198 -5.75 -57.71 -22.08
C PHE A 198 -5.26 -58.60 -20.95
N SER A 199 -4.50 -59.63 -21.28
CA SER A 199 -3.70 -60.40 -20.34
C SER A 199 -2.22 -60.09 -20.52
N THR A 200 -1.51 -59.98 -19.40
CA THR A 200 -0.06 -59.77 -19.40
C THR A 200 0.65 -61.10 -19.63
N ARG A 201 1.43 -61.22 -20.70
CA ARG A 201 2.36 -62.35 -20.93
C ARG A 201 3.77 -61.82 -21.17
N HIS A 202 4.74 -62.27 -20.37
CA HIS A 202 6.14 -61.82 -20.43
C HIS A 202 6.32 -60.28 -20.43
N GLY A 203 5.48 -59.56 -19.68
CA GLY A 203 5.50 -58.09 -19.62
C GLY A 203 4.80 -57.36 -20.77
N ASN A 204 4.32 -58.08 -21.80
CA ASN A 204 3.56 -57.50 -22.90
C ASN A 204 2.04 -57.73 -22.69
N LEU A 205 1.24 -56.72 -23.03
CA LEU A 205 -0.22 -56.80 -23.02
C LEU A 205 -0.73 -57.46 -24.31
N ILE A 206 -1.41 -58.59 -24.19
CA ILE A 206 -2.01 -59.35 -25.30
C ILE A 206 -3.53 -59.38 -25.12
N ILE A 207 -4.30 -59.17 -26.19
CA ILE A 207 -5.77 -59.22 -26.13
C ILE A 207 -6.24 -60.65 -25.84
N ASP A 208 -7.16 -60.81 -24.90
CA ASP A 208 -7.80 -62.11 -24.65
C ASP A 208 -8.77 -62.46 -25.79
N PRO A 209 -8.63 -63.59 -26.51
CA PRO A 209 -9.51 -63.96 -27.63
C PRO A 209 -10.89 -64.48 -27.16
N ILE A 210 -11.33 -64.08 -25.97
CA ILE A 210 -12.58 -64.49 -25.34
C ILE A 210 -13.23 -63.31 -24.62
N VAL A 211 -14.56 -63.28 -24.59
CA VAL A 211 -15.34 -62.39 -23.74
C VAL A 211 -15.76 -63.16 -22.50
N LYS A 212 -15.38 -62.66 -21.32
CA LYS A 212 -15.75 -63.29 -20.04
C LYS A 212 -17.13 -62.80 -19.64
N VAL A 213 -17.97 -63.73 -19.20
CA VAL A 213 -19.36 -63.47 -18.84
C VAL A 213 -19.56 -63.85 -17.38
N TYR A 214 -20.24 -63.01 -16.61
CA TYR A 214 -20.52 -63.22 -15.19
C TYR A 214 -22.01 -62.96 -14.89
N ASP A 215 -22.61 -63.78 -14.01
CA ASP A 215 -23.92 -63.47 -13.42
C ASP A 215 -23.71 -62.63 -12.15
N ILE A 216 -24.17 -61.38 -12.18
CA ILE A 216 -24.03 -60.39 -11.10
C ILE A 216 -24.79 -60.81 -9.83
N ARG A 217 -25.84 -61.64 -9.94
CA ARG A 217 -26.61 -62.08 -8.75
C ARG A 217 -25.84 -63.08 -7.90
N THR A 218 -25.08 -63.96 -8.54
CA THR A 218 -24.34 -65.04 -7.86
C THR A 218 -22.84 -64.83 -7.87
N MET A 219 -22.36 -63.81 -8.59
CA MET A 219 -20.93 -63.50 -8.78
C MET A 219 -20.15 -64.69 -9.38
N ARG A 220 -20.82 -65.49 -10.21
CA ARG A 220 -20.26 -66.70 -10.83
C ARG A 220 -19.89 -66.43 -12.29
N PRO A 221 -18.70 -66.86 -12.75
CA PRO A 221 -18.38 -66.85 -14.17
C PRO A 221 -19.28 -67.86 -14.91
N LEU A 222 -19.84 -67.43 -16.03
CA LEU A 222 -20.53 -68.27 -17.01
C LEU A 222 -19.55 -68.70 -18.11
N VAL A 223 -20.03 -69.52 -19.05
CA VAL A 223 -19.23 -69.97 -20.20
C VAL A 223 -18.77 -68.74 -21.00
N PRO A 224 -17.45 -68.53 -21.21
CA PRO A 224 -16.95 -67.40 -21.97
C PRO A 224 -17.27 -67.54 -23.46
N LEU A 225 -17.48 -66.42 -24.15
CA LEU A 225 -17.74 -66.39 -25.59
C LEU A 225 -16.40 -66.33 -26.34
N SER A 226 -16.19 -67.25 -27.28
CA SER A 226 -14.98 -67.26 -28.11
C SER A 226 -15.04 -66.18 -29.19
N PHE A 227 -14.00 -65.34 -29.28
CA PHE A 227 -13.85 -64.32 -30.31
C PHE A 227 -12.36 -64.22 -30.73
N PRO A 228 -11.91 -65.09 -31.66
CA PRO A 228 -10.51 -65.15 -32.09
C PRO A 228 -9.87 -63.83 -32.57
N PRO A 229 -10.59 -62.91 -33.25
CA PRO A 229 -10.00 -61.64 -33.72
C PRO A 229 -9.58 -60.68 -32.60
N GLY A 230 -9.94 -60.96 -31.35
CA GLY A 230 -9.68 -60.09 -30.19
C GLY A 230 -10.80 -59.08 -29.95
N PRO A 231 -11.66 -59.28 -28.93
CA PRO A 231 -12.76 -58.39 -28.61
C PRO A 231 -12.24 -57.11 -27.99
N CYS A 232 -12.58 -55.95 -28.57
CA CYS A 232 -12.15 -54.64 -28.07
C CYS A 232 -13.35 -53.80 -27.61
N PHE A 233 -14.52 -53.99 -28.21
CA PHE A 233 -15.74 -53.26 -27.89
C PHE A 233 -16.90 -54.21 -27.64
N LEU A 234 -17.75 -53.89 -26.67
CA LEU A 234 -18.91 -54.69 -26.28
C LEU A 234 -20.15 -53.80 -26.17
N LYS A 235 -21.24 -54.22 -26.82
CA LYS A 235 -22.58 -53.64 -26.59
C LYS A 235 -23.66 -54.71 -26.58
N MET A 236 -24.42 -54.76 -25.51
CA MET A 236 -25.62 -55.55 -25.37
C MET A 236 -26.78 -54.88 -26.10
N HIS A 237 -27.65 -55.69 -26.70
CA HIS A 237 -28.80 -55.17 -27.42
C HIS A 237 -29.82 -54.54 -26.44
N PRO A 238 -30.29 -53.30 -26.68
CA PRO A 238 -31.12 -52.57 -25.70
C PRO A 238 -32.46 -53.24 -25.41
N LYS A 239 -33.01 -54.00 -26.37
CA LYS A 239 -34.28 -54.74 -26.22
C LYS A 239 -34.11 -56.24 -25.94
N LEU A 240 -32.93 -56.81 -26.19
CA LEU A 240 -32.69 -58.25 -26.10
C LEU A 240 -31.58 -58.47 -25.08
N SER A 241 -31.95 -58.81 -23.85
CA SER A 241 -31.05 -58.81 -22.68
C SER A 241 -29.95 -59.88 -22.71
N THR A 242 -29.99 -60.83 -23.65
CA THR A 242 -28.98 -61.90 -23.79
C THR A 242 -28.13 -61.76 -25.05
N THR A 243 -28.53 -60.90 -25.99
CA THR A 243 -27.81 -60.71 -27.25
C THR A 243 -26.71 -59.65 -27.09
N VAL A 244 -25.49 -60.00 -27.48
CA VAL A 244 -24.32 -59.12 -27.44
C VAL A 244 -23.74 -58.91 -28.84
N PHE A 245 -23.29 -57.68 -29.09
CA PHE A 245 -22.44 -57.31 -30.21
C PHE A 245 -21.00 -57.19 -29.72
N ILE A 246 -20.12 -57.98 -30.33
CA ILE A 246 -18.69 -58.03 -30.02
C ILE A 246 -17.95 -57.54 -31.25
N ALA A 247 -17.11 -56.52 -31.13
CA ALA A 247 -16.35 -55.97 -32.26
C ALA A 247 -14.84 -55.96 -32.00
N SER A 248 -14.07 -56.25 -33.07
CA SER A 248 -12.61 -56.12 -33.11
C SER A 248 -12.19 -54.72 -33.59
N ARG A 249 -10.92 -54.36 -33.36
CA ARG A 249 -10.33 -53.18 -33.98
C ARG A 249 -10.19 -53.28 -35.51
N SER A 250 -10.25 -54.48 -36.08
CA SER A 250 -10.12 -54.73 -37.52
C SER A 250 -11.45 -54.68 -38.30
N GLY A 251 -12.56 -54.31 -37.65
CA GLY A 251 -13.87 -54.22 -38.32
C GLY A 251 -14.69 -55.51 -38.32
N GLN A 252 -14.18 -56.60 -37.75
CA GLN A 252 -14.98 -57.82 -37.61
C GLN A 252 -15.89 -57.69 -36.39
N PHE A 253 -17.18 -57.99 -36.55
CA PHE A 253 -18.11 -58.00 -35.42
C PHE A 253 -19.03 -59.22 -35.45
N HIS A 254 -19.29 -59.79 -34.28
CA HIS A 254 -20.16 -60.95 -34.11
C HIS A 254 -21.38 -60.55 -33.29
N ILE A 255 -22.53 -61.12 -33.66
CA ILE A 255 -23.76 -61.05 -32.87
C ILE A 255 -23.96 -62.41 -32.25
N CYS A 256 -23.88 -62.49 -30.93
CA CYS A 256 -23.96 -63.74 -30.18
C CYS A 256 -25.09 -63.66 -29.16
N ASP A 257 -25.79 -64.78 -28.94
CA ASP A 257 -26.65 -64.94 -27.77
C ASP A 257 -25.89 -65.63 -26.64
N VAL A 258 -25.81 -65.00 -25.48
CA VAL A 258 -25.18 -65.57 -24.28
C VAL A 258 -25.92 -66.85 -23.84
N GLY A 259 -27.24 -66.92 -24.06
CA GLY A 259 -28.04 -68.10 -23.72
C GLY A 259 -27.84 -69.28 -24.68
N ASN A 260 -27.44 -69.00 -25.93
CA ASN A 260 -27.23 -70.00 -26.96
C ASN A 260 -26.03 -69.65 -27.84
N VAL A 261 -24.83 -70.05 -27.38
CA VAL A 261 -23.55 -69.75 -28.03
C VAL A 261 -23.46 -70.31 -29.45
N SER A 262 -24.23 -71.35 -29.79
CA SER A 262 -24.27 -71.92 -31.14
C SER A 262 -24.87 -70.97 -32.18
N TYR A 263 -25.68 -69.99 -31.76
CA TYR A 263 -26.32 -69.02 -32.64
C TYR A 263 -25.48 -67.74 -32.71
N THR A 264 -24.34 -67.81 -33.41
CA THR A 264 -23.43 -66.68 -33.64
C THR A 264 -23.46 -66.26 -35.10
N HIS A 265 -23.74 -64.98 -35.36
CA HIS A 265 -23.65 -64.39 -36.70
C HIS A 265 -22.38 -63.59 -36.86
N PHE A 266 -21.72 -63.77 -38.01
CA PHE A 266 -20.43 -63.18 -38.32
C PHE A 266 -20.58 -62.10 -39.39
N TYR A 267 -20.05 -60.90 -39.12
CA TYR A 267 -20.06 -59.77 -40.06
C TYR A 267 -18.69 -59.10 -40.11
N GLN A 268 -18.39 -58.46 -41.24
CA GLN A 268 -17.16 -57.70 -41.47
C GLN A 268 -17.51 -56.32 -42.03
N ALA A 269 -17.08 -55.27 -41.33
CA ALA A 269 -17.11 -53.91 -41.83
C ALA A 269 -15.89 -53.66 -42.74
N ASN A 270 -16.12 -53.04 -43.90
CA ASN A 270 -15.05 -52.64 -44.81
C ASN A 270 -14.43 -51.33 -44.33
N THR A 271 -13.58 -51.40 -43.30
CA THR A 271 -12.88 -50.22 -42.79
C THR A 271 -11.55 -50.01 -43.50
N THR A 272 -11.14 -48.75 -43.64
CA THR A 272 -9.86 -48.38 -44.27
C THR A 272 -8.70 -48.32 -43.27
N SER A 273 -9.03 -48.05 -42.02
CA SER A 273 -8.13 -48.11 -40.88
C SER A 273 -8.84 -48.86 -39.72
N TYR A 274 -8.30 -48.77 -38.51
CA TYR A 274 -8.82 -49.47 -37.35
C TYR A 274 -9.93 -48.68 -36.65
N ILE A 275 -10.90 -49.42 -36.11
CA ILE A 275 -12.04 -48.86 -35.37
C ILE A 275 -11.59 -48.39 -33.99
N ASN A 276 -11.95 -47.15 -33.67
CA ASN A 276 -11.69 -46.53 -32.36
C ASN A 276 -12.93 -46.46 -31.47
N SER A 277 -14.12 -46.42 -32.06
CA SER A 277 -15.35 -46.21 -31.32
C SER A 277 -16.52 -46.99 -31.92
N PHE A 278 -17.44 -47.40 -31.06
CA PHE A 278 -18.52 -48.32 -31.35
C PHE A 278 -19.75 -47.99 -30.50
N ASP A 279 -20.92 -47.84 -31.13
CA ASP A 279 -22.17 -47.69 -30.38
C ASP A 279 -23.37 -48.31 -31.12
N LEU A 280 -24.39 -48.66 -30.36
CA LEU A 280 -25.63 -49.27 -30.84
C LEU A 280 -26.80 -48.33 -30.56
N SER A 281 -27.67 -48.16 -31.56
CA SER A 281 -28.87 -47.33 -31.44
C SER A 281 -29.84 -47.87 -30.37
N THR A 282 -30.64 -46.99 -29.77
CA THR A 282 -31.63 -47.40 -28.77
C THR A 282 -32.76 -48.25 -29.36
N SER A 283 -33.06 -48.07 -30.64
CA SER A 283 -34.02 -48.91 -31.37
C SER A 283 -33.51 -50.36 -31.50
N GLY A 284 -32.19 -50.57 -31.45
CA GLY A 284 -31.52 -51.83 -31.75
C GLY A 284 -31.37 -52.12 -33.24
N GLU A 285 -31.76 -51.19 -34.12
CA GLU A 285 -31.83 -51.41 -35.56
C GLU A 285 -30.62 -50.86 -36.32
N MET A 286 -29.89 -49.91 -35.72
CA MET A 286 -28.69 -49.27 -36.27
C MET A 286 -27.48 -49.44 -35.36
N LEU A 287 -26.31 -49.53 -35.99
CA LEU A 287 -25.02 -49.71 -35.35
C LEU A 287 -24.00 -48.79 -36.04
N ALA A 288 -23.13 -48.14 -35.28
CA ALA A 288 -22.17 -47.18 -35.81
C ALA A 288 -20.73 -47.51 -35.39
N PHE A 289 -19.82 -47.41 -36.35
CA PHE A 289 -18.38 -47.52 -36.15
C PHE A 289 -17.68 -46.22 -36.55
N GLY A 290 -16.79 -45.73 -35.68
CA GLY A 290 -15.88 -44.63 -36.00
C GLY A 290 -14.48 -45.14 -36.31
N ASP A 291 -14.01 -44.93 -37.53
CA ASP A 291 -12.66 -45.29 -38.00
C ASP A 291 -11.66 -44.15 -37.67
N ALA A 292 -10.38 -44.49 -37.48
CA ALA A 292 -9.28 -43.55 -37.37
C ALA A 292 -9.07 -42.70 -38.64
N ALA A 293 -9.62 -43.12 -39.78
CA ALA A 293 -9.63 -42.37 -41.05
C ALA A 293 -10.73 -41.29 -41.17
N ASN A 294 -11.42 -40.94 -40.08
CA ASN A 294 -12.53 -39.97 -40.04
C ASN A 294 -13.82 -40.41 -40.77
N VAL A 295 -14.01 -41.73 -40.88
CA VAL A 295 -15.18 -42.31 -41.55
C VAL A 295 -16.11 -42.92 -40.51
N VAL A 296 -17.39 -42.58 -40.62
CA VAL A 296 -18.45 -43.23 -39.84
C VAL A 296 -19.12 -44.28 -40.72
N HIS A 297 -19.08 -45.53 -40.29
CA HIS A 297 -19.79 -46.63 -40.95
C HIS A 297 -21.06 -46.97 -40.18
N ILE A 298 -22.21 -46.98 -40.86
CA ILE A 298 -23.49 -47.35 -40.26
C ILE A 298 -23.96 -48.66 -40.83
N TRP A 299 -24.31 -49.56 -39.93
CA TRP A 299 -24.95 -50.82 -40.24
C TRP A 299 -26.37 -50.79 -39.72
N GLY A 300 -27.28 -51.47 -40.41
CA GLY A 300 -28.60 -51.72 -39.84
C GLY A 300 -29.23 -53.01 -40.34
N ASP A 301 -30.23 -53.47 -39.61
CA ASP A 301 -31.00 -54.68 -39.93
C ASP A 301 -31.89 -54.46 -41.17
N ARG A 302 -32.31 -53.21 -41.43
CA ARG A 302 -33.21 -52.84 -42.55
C ARG A 302 -32.73 -51.59 -43.28
N LYS A 303 -33.13 -51.45 -44.55
CA LYS A 303 -32.80 -50.25 -45.37
C LYS A 303 -33.30 -48.92 -44.77
N ASN A 304 -34.45 -48.93 -44.10
CA ASN A 304 -35.04 -47.75 -43.45
C ASN A 304 -34.98 -47.87 -41.92
N SER A 305 -33.83 -48.30 -41.37
CA SER A 305 -33.65 -48.35 -39.92
C SER A 305 -33.72 -46.93 -39.32
N LYS A 306 -34.25 -46.78 -38.12
CA LYS A 306 -34.28 -45.50 -37.39
C LYS A 306 -33.40 -45.55 -36.16
N ILE A 307 -32.89 -44.40 -35.71
CA ILE A 307 -32.05 -44.32 -34.51
C ILE A 307 -32.89 -44.61 -33.27
N ASN A 308 -34.05 -43.95 -33.13
CA ASN A 308 -34.98 -44.21 -32.03
C ASN A 308 -36.35 -44.67 -32.54
N ALA A 309 -37.07 -45.41 -31.69
CA ALA A 309 -38.45 -45.78 -31.98
C ALA A 309 -39.39 -44.56 -31.93
N PHE A 310 -39.12 -43.62 -31.01
CA PHE A 310 -39.83 -42.36 -30.84
C PHE A 310 -38.79 -41.25 -30.68
N SER A 311 -38.74 -40.30 -31.62
CA SER A 311 -37.80 -39.18 -31.60
C SER A 311 -38.54 -37.86 -31.48
N HIS A 312 -37.99 -36.95 -30.66
CA HIS A 312 -38.41 -35.55 -30.65
C HIS A 312 -38.01 -34.86 -31.95
N PRO A 313 -38.79 -33.90 -32.45
CA PRO A 313 -38.42 -33.14 -33.64
C PRO A 313 -37.14 -32.35 -33.38
N SER A 314 -36.16 -32.48 -34.28
CA SER A 314 -34.96 -31.64 -34.27
C SER A 314 -35.26 -30.30 -34.95
N GLU A 315 -34.84 -29.21 -34.31
CA GLU A 315 -35.04 -27.86 -34.84
C GLU A 315 -34.01 -27.58 -35.95
N LEU A 316 -34.46 -27.34 -37.18
CA LEU A 316 -33.56 -26.99 -38.28
C LEU A 316 -33.29 -25.47 -38.28
N PRO A 317 -32.13 -25.01 -38.80
CA PRO A 317 -31.85 -23.60 -38.90
C PRO A 317 -32.87 -22.91 -39.82
N ASP A 318 -33.42 -21.78 -39.38
CA ASP A 318 -34.28 -20.95 -40.21
C ASP A 318 -33.49 -20.41 -41.41
N VAL A 319 -34.11 -20.36 -42.59
CA VAL A 319 -33.52 -19.70 -43.76
C VAL A 319 -33.52 -18.19 -43.46
N PRO A 320 -32.35 -17.54 -43.31
CA PRO A 320 -32.32 -16.12 -43.00
C PRO A 320 -32.97 -15.35 -44.16
N ALA A 321 -33.93 -14.49 -43.84
CA ALA A 321 -34.47 -13.55 -44.82
C ALA A 321 -33.32 -12.70 -45.40
N PRO A 322 -33.31 -12.40 -46.71
CA PRO A 322 -32.30 -11.55 -47.31
C PRO A 322 -32.32 -10.20 -46.60
N LYS A 323 -31.18 -9.81 -46.01
CA LYS A 323 -31.07 -8.53 -45.32
C LYS A 323 -31.24 -7.40 -46.34
N PRO A 324 -32.10 -6.41 -46.11
CA PRO A 324 -32.15 -5.23 -46.95
C PRO A 324 -30.81 -4.47 -46.83
N ASN A 325 -30.20 -4.12 -47.96
CA ASN A 325 -29.07 -3.19 -47.98
C ASN A 325 -29.60 -1.79 -47.73
N ILE A 326 -29.53 -1.32 -46.49
CA ILE A 326 -29.90 0.05 -46.11
C ILE A 326 -28.63 0.89 -46.12
N TYR A 327 -28.57 1.89 -47.00
CA TYR A 327 -27.54 2.93 -46.95
C TYR A 327 -27.99 3.98 -45.93
N ILE A 328 -27.12 4.34 -44.98
CA ILE A 328 -27.38 5.38 -43.97
C ILE A 328 -26.50 6.57 -44.34
N GLY A 329 -27.09 7.63 -44.89
CA GLY A 329 -26.44 8.92 -45.10
C GLY A 329 -26.68 9.91 -43.95
N ASP A 330 -26.04 11.08 -44.00
CA ASP A 330 -26.15 12.12 -42.96
C ASP A 330 -27.58 12.69 -42.80
N ASN A 331 -28.42 12.53 -43.82
CA ASN A 331 -29.82 12.96 -43.82
C ASN A 331 -30.80 11.88 -43.35
N ASP A 332 -30.34 10.64 -43.12
CA ASP A 332 -31.19 9.51 -42.74
C ASP A 332 -31.22 9.36 -41.21
N PRO A 333 -32.39 9.50 -40.56
CA PRO A 333 -32.46 9.36 -39.11
C PRO A 333 -32.27 7.90 -38.70
N LEU A 334 -31.51 7.67 -37.61
CA LEU A 334 -31.28 6.33 -37.05
C LEU A 334 -32.58 5.62 -36.60
N SER A 335 -33.69 6.36 -36.47
CA SER A 335 -35.02 5.83 -36.17
C SER A 335 -35.71 5.16 -37.37
N LEU A 336 -35.11 5.18 -38.57
CA LEU A 336 -35.68 4.59 -39.80
C LEU A 336 -36.00 3.09 -39.63
N VAL A 337 -35.20 2.37 -38.84
CA VAL A 337 -35.44 0.97 -38.49
C VAL A 337 -35.90 0.90 -37.04
N GLY A 338 -37.21 0.70 -36.85
CA GLY A 338 -37.81 0.52 -35.54
C GLY A 338 -37.39 -0.80 -34.88
N LEU A 339 -37.34 -0.81 -33.55
CA LEU A 339 -37.19 -2.04 -32.78
C LEU A 339 -38.48 -2.87 -32.89
N PRO A 340 -38.39 -4.21 -32.98
CA PRO A 340 -39.56 -5.07 -32.84
C PRO A 340 -40.18 -4.90 -31.45
N TYR A 341 -41.45 -5.28 -31.31
CA TYR A 341 -42.13 -5.28 -30.01
C TYR A 341 -41.36 -6.16 -29.00
N TYR A 342 -41.06 -5.61 -27.82
CA TYR A 342 -40.30 -6.26 -26.76
C TYR A 342 -41.09 -6.30 -25.45
N CYS A 343 -40.94 -7.38 -24.69
CA CYS A 343 -41.59 -7.57 -23.38
C CYS A 343 -40.60 -7.53 -22.20
N GLU A 344 -39.30 -7.46 -22.49
CA GLU A 344 -38.20 -7.49 -21.52
C GLU A 344 -37.35 -6.23 -21.63
N PRO A 345 -36.62 -5.85 -20.55
CA PRO A 345 -35.69 -4.73 -20.61
C PRO A 345 -34.60 -4.98 -21.65
N LEU A 346 -34.34 -3.99 -22.50
CA LEU A 346 -33.30 -4.07 -23.52
C LEU A 346 -31.89 -3.97 -22.91
N LEU A 347 -30.90 -4.45 -23.66
CA LEU A 347 -29.49 -4.30 -23.31
C LEU A 347 -29.04 -2.83 -23.17
N SER A 348 -29.77 -1.88 -23.76
CA SER A 348 -29.51 -0.44 -23.66
C SER A 348 -29.84 0.15 -22.28
N VAL A 349 -30.49 -0.61 -21.39
CA VAL A 349 -30.81 -0.16 -20.03
C VAL A 349 -29.52 -0.03 -19.21
N TRP A 350 -29.28 1.18 -18.70
CA TRP A 350 -28.10 1.48 -17.89
C TRP A 350 -28.35 1.18 -16.40
N PRO A 351 -27.45 0.47 -15.69
CA PRO A 351 -27.59 0.26 -14.25
C PRO A 351 -27.49 1.58 -13.47
N TYR A 352 -28.35 1.79 -12.46
CA TYR A 352 -28.39 3.00 -11.64
C TYR A 352 -27.05 3.36 -10.95
N GLY A 353 -26.21 2.37 -10.66
CA GLY A 353 -24.92 2.56 -9.99
C GLY A 353 -23.73 2.84 -10.91
N MET A 354 -23.92 2.96 -12.23
CA MET A 354 -22.82 3.14 -13.17
C MET A 354 -22.45 4.62 -13.31
N THR A 355 -21.44 5.04 -12.57
CA THR A 355 -20.87 6.40 -12.69
C THR A 355 -19.74 6.42 -13.72
N PHE A 356 -19.77 7.38 -14.64
CA PHE A 356 -18.68 7.61 -15.57
C PHE A 356 -18.02 8.95 -15.27
N GLU A 357 -16.71 9.00 -15.50
CA GLU A 357 -16.00 10.27 -15.54
C GLU A 357 -16.36 10.97 -16.86
N VAL A 358 -17.37 11.84 -16.80
CA VAL A 358 -17.65 12.76 -17.89
C VAL A 358 -16.56 13.83 -17.83
N GLY A 359 -15.70 13.87 -18.85
CA GLY A 359 -14.73 14.95 -19.00
C GLY A 359 -15.44 16.31 -18.98
N ASN A 360 -14.77 17.34 -18.44
CA ASN A 360 -15.37 18.68 -18.40
C ASN A 360 -15.84 19.08 -19.80
N PRO A 361 -17.08 19.59 -19.96
CA PRO A 361 -17.52 20.10 -21.24
C PRO A 361 -16.56 21.20 -21.70
N PRO A 362 -16.25 21.27 -23.01
CA PRO A 362 -15.38 22.31 -23.53
C PRO A 362 -15.93 23.69 -23.12
N PRO A 363 -15.08 24.66 -22.77
CA PRO A 363 -15.53 26.00 -22.45
C PRO A 363 -16.30 26.55 -23.65
N LYS A 364 -17.52 27.06 -23.41
CA LYS A 364 -18.31 27.71 -24.47
C LYS A 364 -17.51 28.86 -25.06
N ILE A 365 -17.58 29.03 -26.38
CA ILE A 365 -16.98 30.18 -27.07
C ILE A 365 -17.69 31.43 -26.55
N ASP A 366 -16.94 32.53 -26.38
CA ASP A 366 -17.51 33.80 -25.94
C ASP A 366 -18.55 34.27 -26.99
N PRO A 367 -19.79 34.62 -26.59
CA PRO A 367 -20.81 35.10 -27.52
C PRO A 367 -20.40 36.35 -28.30
N GLU A 368 -19.40 37.13 -27.87
CA GLU A 368 -18.81 38.21 -28.68
C GLU A 368 -17.93 37.70 -29.83
N ILE A 369 -17.24 36.58 -29.64
CA ILE A 369 -16.42 35.94 -30.68
C ILE A 369 -17.35 35.31 -31.73
N GLU A 370 -18.40 34.62 -31.29
CA GLU A 370 -19.39 34.02 -32.20
C GLU A 370 -20.09 35.08 -33.06
N ARG A 371 -20.43 36.24 -32.48
CA ARG A 371 -21.05 37.36 -33.20
C ARG A 371 -20.13 38.02 -34.23
N ASN A 372 -18.81 38.02 -34.00
CA ASN A 372 -17.82 38.68 -34.86
C ASN A 372 -17.05 37.71 -35.77
N MET A 373 -17.43 36.43 -35.78
CA MET A 373 -16.76 35.39 -36.57
C MET A 373 -17.07 35.52 -38.06
N LYS A 374 -16.01 35.66 -38.87
CA LYS A 374 -16.07 35.61 -40.34
C LYS A 374 -15.56 34.26 -40.82
N MET A 375 -16.38 33.55 -41.58
CA MET A 375 -16.03 32.25 -42.17
C MET A 375 -15.28 32.44 -43.49
N LEU A 376 -14.17 31.71 -43.66
CA LEU A 376 -13.45 31.54 -44.92
C LEU A 376 -13.25 30.03 -45.12
N ASP A 377 -13.96 29.47 -46.09
CA ASP A 377 -14.15 28.04 -46.28
C ASP A 377 -14.65 27.32 -45.00
N PHE A 378 -13.85 26.44 -44.41
CA PHE A 378 -14.18 25.70 -43.19
C PHE A 378 -13.58 26.32 -41.91
N VAL A 379 -12.87 27.45 -42.01
CA VAL A 379 -12.18 28.10 -40.88
C VAL A 379 -12.83 29.45 -40.55
N GLY A 380 -13.27 29.63 -39.30
CA GLY A 380 -13.80 30.87 -38.78
C GLY A 380 -12.74 31.74 -38.12
N TYR A 381 -12.66 33.02 -38.50
CA TYR A 381 -11.75 34.02 -37.94
C TYR A 381 -12.53 35.07 -37.15
N ALA A 382 -12.12 35.36 -35.92
CA ALA A 382 -12.72 36.39 -35.08
C ALA A 382 -11.62 37.12 -34.27
N PRO A 383 -11.72 38.44 -34.06
CA PRO A 383 -10.80 39.16 -33.18
C PRO A 383 -10.97 38.72 -31.72
N ASN A 384 -9.86 38.53 -31.00
CA ASN A 384 -9.89 38.14 -29.58
C ASN A 384 -10.34 39.33 -28.71
N PRO A 385 -11.40 39.22 -27.88
CA PRO A 385 -11.90 40.30 -27.03
C PRO A 385 -10.95 40.69 -25.88
N GLY A 386 -9.84 39.97 -25.66
CA GLY A 386 -8.79 40.35 -24.68
C GLY A 386 -9.08 39.97 -23.23
N ASN A 387 -10.27 39.45 -22.93
CA ASN A 387 -10.68 39.03 -21.57
C ASN A 387 -9.90 37.81 -21.02
N ARG A 388 -9.19 37.06 -21.87
CA ARG A 388 -8.35 35.92 -21.47
C ARG A 388 -7.02 35.95 -22.21
N ARG A 389 -5.94 35.56 -21.52
CA ARG A 389 -4.63 35.35 -22.13
C ARG A 389 -4.70 34.14 -23.08
N ARG A 390 -3.99 34.23 -24.21
CA ARG A 390 -3.92 33.16 -25.23
C ARG A 390 -3.40 31.86 -24.56
N ASN A 391 -4.05 30.73 -24.85
CA ASN A 391 -3.71 29.39 -24.33
C ASN A 391 -3.89 29.15 -22.81
N LEU A 392 -4.68 29.98 -22.11
CA LEU A 392 -4.99 29.77 -20.69
C LEU A 392 -6.27 28.95 -20.51
N VAL A 393 -6.17 27.75 -19.94
CA VAL A 393 -7.33 26.92 -19.56
C VAL A 393 -7.66 27.16 -18.08
N ALA A 394 -8.86 27.65 -17.79
CA ALA A 394 -9.35 27.74 -16.41
C ALA A 394 -9.72 26.33 -15.91
N GLN A 395 -8.93 25.78 -14.98
CA GLN A 395 -9.34 24.58 -14.25
C GLN A 395 -10.52 24.93 -13.36
N TYR A 396 -11.69 24.37 -13.65
CA TYR A 396 -12.82 24.37 -12.71
C TYR A 396 -12.49 23.42 -11.57
N LEU A 397 -11.73 23.90 -10.59
CA LEU A 397 -11.63 23.23 -9.29
C LEU A 397 -13.04 23.25 -8.68
N ARG A 398 -13.60 22.06 -8.38
CA ARG A 398 -14.78 21.95 -7.53
C ARG A 398 -14.54 22.87 -6.33
N LYS A 399 -15.45 23.82 -6.06
CA LYS A 399 -15.46 24.57 -4.79
C LYS A 399 -15.31 23.54 -3.68
N LYS A 400 -14.11 23.44 -3.07
CA LYS A 400 -13.92 22.70 -1.83
C LYS A 400 -15.01 23.25 -0.91
N GLN A 401 -15.95 22.40 -0.47
CA GLN A 401 -16.75 22.76 0.70
C GLN A 401 -15.71 23.13 1.76
N LYS A 402 -15.66 24.40 2.15
CA LYS A 402 -14.76 24.86 3.22
C LYS A 402 -15.10 23.97 4.41
N THR A 403 -14.22 23.01 4.70
CA THR A 403 -14.22 22.29 5.97
C THR A 403 -14.28 23.35 7.05
N GLU A 404 -15.19 23.20 8.01
CA GLU A 404 -15.36 24.09 9.16
C GLU A 404 -14.03 24.23 9.88
N ALA A 405 -13.20 25.18 9.44
CA ALA A 405 -11.92 25.47 10.05
C ALA A 405 -12.21 26.12 11.41
N PRO A 406 -11.50 25.73 12.48
CA PRO A 406 -11.66 26.38 13.76
C PRO A 406 -11.30 27.88 13.60
N LYS A 407 -12.02 28.73 14.35
CA LYS A 407 -11.71 30.16 14.41
C LYS A 407 -10.32 30.36 15.00
N PHE A 408 -9.64 31.42 14.54
CA PHE A 408 -8.33 31.82 15.07
C PHE A 408 -8.43 32.29 16.53
N VAL A 409 -7.34 32.23 17.29
CA VAL A 409 -7.30 32.60 18.72
C VAL A 409 -7.73 34.06 18.92
N SER A 410 -7.25 34.96 18.08
CA SER A 410 -7.61 36.39 18.11
C SER A 410 -9.10 36.62 17.81
N GLU A 411 -9.71 35.79 16.97
CA GLU A 411 -11.14 35.85 16.69
C GLU A 411 -11.96 35.40 17.91
N LYS A 412 -11.52 34.31 18.59
CA LYS A 412 -12.12 33.85 19.84
C LYS A 412 -12.01 34.90 20.94
N GLU A 413 -10.83 35.49 21.13
CA GLU A 413 -10.61 36.57 22.11
C GLU A 413 -11.47 37.80 21.82
N ARG A 414 -11.62 38.19 20.54
CA ARG A 414 -12.46 39.32 20.14
C ARG A 414 -13.94 39.05 20.37
N GLU A 415 -14.42 37.81 20.17
CA GLU A 415 -15.80 37.42 20.47
C GLU A 415 -16.08 37.40 21.97
N LEU A 416 -15.14 36.92 22.78
CA LEU A 416 -15.20 37.00 24.24
C LEU A 416 -15.30 38.45 24.73
N GLN A 417 -14.56 39.38 24.11
CA GLN A 417 -14.62 40.81 24.42
C GLN A 417 -15.90 41.50 23.93
N THR A 418 -16.52 41.01 22.85
CA THR A 418 -17.73 41.62 22.24
C THR A 418 -19.04 40.97 22.67
N GLY A 419 -18.99 39.90 23.48
CA GLY A 419 -20.17 39.26 24.08
C GLY A 419 -21.08 38.51 23.11
N LYS A 420 -20.68 38.34 21.85
CA LYS A 420 -21.44 37.56 20.85
C LYS A 420 -20.98 36.11 20.86
N GLY A 421 -21.51 35.31 21.79
CA GLY A 421 -21.26 33.88 21.82
C GLY A 421 -22.01 33.16 20.69
N SER A 422 -21.33 32.85 19.58
CA SER A 422 -21.81 31.81 18.67
C SER A 422 -21.56 30.43 19.30
N LYS A 423 -22.50 29.47 19.14
CA LYS A 423 -22.29 28.06 19.51
C LYS A 423 -20.91 27.61 19.01
N GLU A 424 -20.07 27.09 19.90
CA GLU A 424 -18.80 26.48 19.50
C GLU A 424 -19.07 25.42 18.41
N PRO A 425 -18.26 25.37 17.34
CA PRO A 425 -18.36 24.29 16.37
C PRO A 425 -18.20 22.96 17.12
N SER A 426 -19.08 21.99 16.83
CA SER A 426 -19.01 20.63 17.39
C SER A 426 -17.58 20.15 17.35
N SER A 427 -17.06 19.63 18.47
CA SER A 427 -15.65 19.30 18.58
C SER A 427 -15.24 18.35 17.44
N LEU A 428 -13.99 18.43 16.98
CA LEU A 428 -13.43 17.51 15.96
C LEU A 428 -13.64 16.02 16.32
N PHE A 429 -13.93 15.75 17.59
CA PHE A 429 -14.10 14.47 18.24
C PHE A 429 -15.58 14.18 18.64
N ASP A 430 -16.51 15.12 18.47
CA ASP A 430 -17.94 14.90 18.74
C ASP A 430 -18.55 14.03 17.62
N GLY A 431 -18.98 12.82 17.98
CA GLY A 431 -19.47 11.78 17.06
C GLY A 431 -18.91 10.37 17.33
N GLU A 432 -18.06 10.21 18.36
CA GLU A 432 -17.48 8.91 18.75
C GLU A 432 -18.52 7.84 19.09
N THR A 433 -19.72 8.22 19.54
CA THR A 433 -20.79 7.28 19.91
C THR A 433 -21.49 6.59 18.73
N GLU A 434 -21.20 6.95 17.47
CA GLU A 434 -21.85 6.36 16.28
C GLU A 434 -20.89 5.69 15.27
N LEU A 435 -19.59 5.56 15.60
CA LEU A 435 -18.65 4.84 14.74
C LEU A 435 -18.59 3.37 15.17
N ASP A 436 -19.54 2.58 14.66
CA ASP A 436 -19.45 1.12 14.69
C ASP A 436 -18.09 0.69 14.12
N ALA A 437 -17.45 -0.30 14.73
CA ALA A 437 -16.18 -0.89 14.26
C ALA A 437 -16.25 -1.42 12.81
N THR A 438 -17.47 -1.55 12.26
CA THR A 438 -17.80 -1.94 10.89
C THR A 438 -17.97 -0.77 9.92
N SER A 439 -17.86 0.48 10.37
CA SER A 439 -17.97 1.66 9.50
C SER A 439 -16.77 1.77 8.58
N THR A 440 -17.01 1.66 7.27
CA THR A 440 -15.98 1.84 6.23
C THR A 440 -15.63 3.31 5.98
N LYS A 441 -16.33 4.26 6.61
CA LYS A 441 -16.14 5.69 6.42
C LYS A 441 -14.99 6.22 7.29
N MET A 442 -14.10 6.99 6.68
CA MET A 442 -12.93 7.56 7.36
C MET A 442 -13.32 8.65 8.38
N PRO A 443 -12.88 8.55 9.65
CA PRO A 443 -13.07 9.60 10.66
C PRO A 443 -12.37 10.93 10.32
N LYS A 444 -12.90 12.04 10.85
CA LYS A 444 -12.40 13.40 10.55
C LYS A 444 -10.94 13.61 11.00
N TYR A 445 -10.53 13.03 12.13
CA TYR A 445 -9.20 13.20 12.71
C TYR A 445 -8.06 12.49 11.93
N TYR A 446 -8.38 11.66 10.93
CA TYR A 446 -7.40 11.09 10.00
C TYR A 446 -7.17 11.93 8.74
N ARG A 447 -8.03 12.92 8.48
CA ARG A 447 -7.86 13.82 7.33
C ARG A 447 -6.55 14.59 7.47
N ARG A 448 -5.97 14.95 6.33
CA ARG A 448 -4.79 15.81 6.28
C ARG A 448 -5.11 17.14 6.97
N VAL A 449 -4.29 17.49 7.95
CA VAL A 449 -4.40 18.74 8.71
C VAL A 449 -3.38 19.75 8.19
N GLU A 450 -3.82 20.97 7.91
CA GLU A 450 -2.96 22.04 7.41
C GLU A 450 -3.09 23.25 8.34
N ILE A 451 -1.98 23.91 8.63
CA ILE A 451 -1.98 25.13 9.44
C ILE A 451 -2.47 26.26 8.55
N MET A 452 -3.58 26.89 8.93
CA MET A 452 -4.07 28.07 8.25
C MET A 452 -3.40 29.31 8.83
N TYR A 453 -3.03 30.27 7.98
CA TYR A 453 -2.35 31.49 8.40
C TYR A 453 -3.31 32.68 8.41
N SER A 454 -3.39 33.39 9.54
CA SER A 454 -4.04 34.69 9.61
C SER A 454 -3.04 35.81 9.33
N ARG A 455 -3.49 37.07 9.37
CA ARG A 455 -2.61 38.26 9.31
C ARG A 455 -1.56 38.27 10.44
N PHE A 456 -1.83 37.61 11.56
CA PHE A 456 -0.94 37.52 12.71
C PHE A 456 0.00 36.30 12.66
N GLY A 457 -0.01 35.53 11.55
CA GLY A 457 0.85 34.38 11.34
C GLY A 457 0.39 33.13 12.11
N VAL A 458 1.34 32.26 12.46
CA VAL A 458 1.06 30.97 13.13
C VAL A 458 0.67 31.14 14.59
N ASP A 459 1.08 32.23 15.24
CA ASP A 459 0.78 32.48 16.66
C ASP A 459 -0.73 32.61 16.94
N ASP A 460 -1.52 32.87 15.91
CA ASP A 460 -2.97 32.99 15.96
C ASP A 460 -3.70 31.66 15.70
N PHE A 461 -2.97 30.62 15.27
CA PHE A 461 -3.53 29.31 15.01
C PHE A 461 -3.72 28.54 16.31
N ASP A 462 -4.90 27.96 16.49
CA ASP A 462 -5.28 27.23 17.70
C ASP A 462 -4.84 25.77 17.65
N PHE A 463 -3.62 25.49 18.13
CA PHE A 463 -3.11 24.11 18.26
C PHE A 463 -3.80 23.31 19.39
N GLU A 464 -4.34 23.98 20.40
CA GLU A 464 -4.97 23.35 21.56
C GLU A 464 -6.30 22.66 21.18
N TYR A 465 -6.96 23.17 20.15
CA TYR A 465 -8.11 22.49 19.53
C TYR A 465 -7.78 21.08 19.01
N TYR A 466 -6.56 20.88 18.48
CA TYR A 466 -6.12 19.63 17.86
C TYR A 466 -5.40 18.68 18.82
N ASN A 467 -4.77 19.21 19.87
CA ASN A 467 -4.02 18.43 20.84
C ASN A 467 -4.34 18.87 22.28
N LYS A 468 -4.99 17.98 23.02
CA LYS A 468 -5.28 18.14 24.45
C LYS A 468 -4.39 17.27 25.34
N THR A 469 -3.44 16.55 24.73
CA THR A 469 -2.55 15.60 25.41
C THR A 469 -1.24 16.28 25.82
N LYS A 470 -0.48 15.64 26.72
CA LYS A 470 0.86 16.11 27.10
C LYS A 470 1.95 15.88 26.04
N TYR A 471 1.66 15.14 24.97
CA TYR A 471 2.66 14.80 23.97
C TYR A 471 2.68 15.83 22.85
N ALA A 472 3.86 16.21 22.40
CA ALA A 472 4.04 17.21 21.37
C ALA A 472 3.81 16.64 19.97
N GLY A 473 3.04 17.35 19.17
CA GLY A 473 2.88 17.09 17.73
C GLY A 473 3.90 17.88 16.88
N LEU A 474 3.98 17.56 15.59
CA LEU A 474 4.91 18.19 14.62
C LEU A 474 4.14 19.01 13.56
N GLU A 475 4.70 20.15 13.15
CA GLU A 475 4.07 21.03 12.14
C GLU A 475 4.21 20.52 10.68
N THR A 476 3.27 20.90 9.78
CA THR A 476 3.14 20.36 8.40
C THR A 476 3.74 21.21 7.27
N HIS A 477 3.89 22.53 7.43
CA HIS A 477 4.42 23.41 6.37
C HIS A 477 5.95 23.44 6.30
N ILE A 478 6.56 22.27 6.33
CA ILE A 478 8.01 22.08 6.21
C ILE A 478 8.27 21.10 5.07
N LYS A 479 9.29 21.36 4.25
CA LYS A 479 9.69 20.43 3.18
C LYS A 479 9.98 19.05 3.76
N ASN A 480 9.50 17.99 3.10
CA ASN A 480 9.65 16.60 3.55
C ASN A 480 8.94 16.29 4.89
N CYS A 481 7.83 16.97 5.20
CA CYS A 481 7.03 16.74 6.43
C CYS A 481 6.51 15.30 6.57
N TYR A 482 6.46 14.51 5.49
CA TYR A 482 6.07 13.09 5.56
C TYR A 482 6.95 12.27 6.53
N CYS A 483 8.19 12.72 6.81
CA CYS A 483 9.09 12.13 7.80
C CYS A 483 8.61 12.34 9.26
N ASN A 484 7.71 13.28 9.55
CA ASN A 484 7.18 13.55 10.89
C ASN A 484 6.64 12.27 11.55
N SER A 485 5.91 11.46 10.78
CA SER A 485 5.40 10.17 11.23
C SER A 485 6.50 9.24 11.74
N LEU A 486 7.61 9.14 11.00
CA LEU A 486 8.76 8.32 11.41
C LEU A 486 9.48 8.91 12.62
N LEU A 487 9.67 10.23 12.67
CA LEU A 487 10.32 10.90 13.80
C LEU A 487 9.56 10.68 15.11
N GLN A 488 8.22 10.70 15.07
CA GLN A 488 7.38 10.37 16.22
C GLN A 488 7.61 8.93 16.68
N VAL A 489 7.65 7.95 15.76
CA VAL A 489 7.95 6.55 16.13
C VAL A 489 9.32 6.43 16.81
N LEU A 490 10.35 7.02 16.23
CA LEU A 490 11.72 6.93 16.74
C LEU A 490 11.88 7.61 18.11
N PHE A 491 11.15 8.70 18.37
CA PHE A 491 11.15 9.40 19.65
C PHE A 491 10.66 8.51 20.80
N PHE A 492 9.58 7.75 20.58
CA PHE A 492 8.99 6.88 21.61
C PHE A 492 9.73 5.55 21.81
N ILE A 493 10.90 5.38 21.20
CA ILE A 493 11.83 4.30 21.49
C ILE A 493 12.81 4.78 22.58
N PRO A 494 12.67 4.35 23.85
CA PRO A 494 13.44 4.95 24.95
C PRO A 494 14.95 4.80 24.79
N SER A 495 15.42 3.63 24.33
CA SER A 495 16.84 3.37 24.13
C SER A 495 17.46 4.27 23.06
N LEU A 496 16.75 4.54 21.96
CA LEU A 496 17.22 5.43 20.90
C LEU A 496 17.23 6.89 21.36
N ARG A 497 16.20 7.30 22.12
CA ARG A 497 16.13 8.63 22.72
C ARG A 497 17.32 8.91 23.66
N LEU A 498 17.73 7.92 24.45
CA LEU A 498 18.92 8.04 25.31
C LEU A 498 20.23 8.09 24.52
N ILE A 499 20.39 7.27 23.47
CA ILE A 499 21.59 7.28 22.60
C ILE A 499 21.80 8.66 21.98
N THR A 500 20.75 9.22 21.39
CA THR A 500 20.80 10.51 20.69
C THR A 500 21.06 11.67 21.65
N LYS A 501 20.45 11.62 22.84
CA LYS A 501 20.73 12.55 23.95
C LYS A 501 22.20 12.51 24.39
N SER A 502 22.77 11.31 24.57
CA SER A 502 24.18 11.15 24.91
C SER A 502 25.11 11.65 23.79
N HIS A 503 24.74 11.41 22.52
CA HIS A 503 25.50 11.89 21.38
C HIS A 503 25.60 13.42 21.31
N ILE A 504 24.53 14.14 21.66
CA ILE A 504 24.56 15.62 21.76
C ILE A 504 25.48 16.09 22.88
N GLY A 505 25.50 15.36 23.99
CA GLY A 505 26.43 15.60 25.10
C GLY A 505 27.90 15.48 24.68
N SER A 506 28.20 14.74 23.61
CA SER A 506 29.56 14.53 23.09
C SER A 506 29.97 15.54 22.03
N ALA A 507 31.29 15.76 21.84
CA ALA A 507 31.84 16.62 20.81
C ALA A 507 31.79 15.96 19.41
N CYS A 508 30.67 16.10 18.69
CA CYS A 508 30.50 15.57 17.33
C CYS A 508 31.00 16.55 16.24
N PRO A 509 32.05 16.19 15.46
CA PRO A 509 32.65 17.07 14.45
C PRO A 509 31.86 17.15 13.13
N ILE A 510 30.92 16.24 12.88
CA ILE A 510 30.14 16.18 11.65
C ILE A 510 29.12 17.32 11.64
N GLU A 511 29.17 18.20 10.63
CA GLU A 511 28.31 19.39 10.54
C GLU A 511 26.83 19.05 10.39
N ASN A 512 26.45 18.30 9.34
CA ASN A 512 25.06 17.88 9.08
C ASN A 512 24.80 16.47 9.66
N CYS A 513 25.06 16.29 10.95
CA CYS A 513 24.87 15.02 11.64
C CYS A 513 23.40 14.79 12.01
N LEU A 514 22.75 13.80 11.39
CA LEU A 514 21.34 13.49 11.67
C LEU A 514 21.12 13.02 13.12
N CYS A 515 22.08 12.33 13.73
CA CYS A 515 21.98 11.91 15.13
C CYS A 515 21.90 13.10 16.10
N CYS A 516 22.70 14.16 15.84
CA CYS A 516 22.64 15.40 16.62
C CYS A 516 21.32 16.13 16.42
N GLU A 517 20.91 16.36 15.18
CA GLU A 517 19.65 17.06 14.89
C GLU A 517 18.43 16.31 15.43
N MET A 518 18.43 14.97 15.35
CA MET A 518 17.37 14.14 15.91
C MET A 518 17.33 14.21 17.44
N GLY A 519 18.49 14.21 18.11
CA GLY A 519 18.50 14.38 19.56
C GLY A 519 18.05 15.79 20.00
N PHE A 520 18.35 16.85 19.22
CA PHE A 520 17.90 18.21 19.53
C PHE A 520 16.38 18.27 19.45
N LEU A 521 15.81 17.66 18.40
CA LEU A 521 14.37 17.49 18.24
C LEU A 521 13.76 16.67 19.37
N PHE A 522 14.34 15.53 19.73
CA PHE A 522 13.81 14.67 20.80
C PHE A 522 13.81 15.36 22.14
N ARG A 523 14.86 16.11 22.46
CA ARG A 523 14.88 16.92 23.67
C ARG A 523 13.84 18.02 23.64
N MET A 524 13.66 18.70 22.51
CA MET A 524 12.60 19.67 22.33
C MET A 524 11.20 19.05 22.52
N LEU A 525 10.96 17.83 22.04
CA LEU A 525 9.70 17.09 22.26
C LEU A 525 9.48 16.73 23.73
N GLU A 526 10.54 16.39 24.49
CA GLU A 526 10.47 16.18 25.96
C GLU A 526 10.08 17.48 26.69
N ASP A 527 10.68 18.60 26.30
CA ASP A 527 10.48 19.92 26.94
C ASP A 527 9.09 20.51 26.64
N ALA A 528 8.44 20.05 25.56
CA ALA A 528 7.23 20.67 25.01
C ALA A 528 5.93 20.45 25.76
N LYS A 529 5.78 19.32 26.46
CA LYS A 529 4.61 19.03 27.32
C LYS A 529 3.25 19.39 26.69
N GLY A 530 3.06 19.06 25.41
CA GLY A 530 1.80 19.27 24.65
C GLY A 530 1.87 20.40 23.63
N ARG A 531 2.86 21.30 23.72
CA ARG A 531 3.12 22.32 22.69
C ARG A 531 3.61 21.66 21.40
N ASN A 532 3.26 22.23 20.26
CA ASN A 532 3.74 21.81 18.95
C ASN A 532 5.23 22.16 18.75
N CYS A 533 5.94 21.31 18.01
CA CYS A 533 7.35 21.45 17.69
C CYS A 533 7.58 21.45 16.18
N GLN A 534 8.72 22.00 15.74
CA GLN A 534 9.13 21.97 14.34
C GLN A 534 10.34 21.03 14.14
N ALA A 535 10.27 20.17 13.13
CA ALA A 535 11.40 19.33 12.71
C ALA A 535 12.29 20.03 11.65
N SER A 536 12.24 21.37 11.55
CA SER A 536 12.83 22.13 10.44
C SER A 536 14.35 21.95 10.33
N ASN A 537 15.09 22.00 11.44
CA ASN A 537 16.55 21.81 11.42
C ASN A 537 16.95 20.40 10.97
N PHE A 538 16.26 19.37 11.48
CA PHE A 538 16.48 17.98 11.06
C PHE A 538 16.16 17.77 9.58
N LEU A 539 15.01 18.25 9.11
CA LEU A 539 14.58 18.09 7.73
C LEU A 539 15.45 18.89 6.76
N ARG A 540 15.97 20.04 7.18
CA ARG A 540 16.99 20.80 6.43
C ARG A 540 18.27 20.00 6.32
N ALA A 541 18.83 19.50 7.43
CA ALA A 541 20.03 18.67 7.42
C ALA A 541 19.84 17.43 6.52
N PHE A 542 18.70 16.74 6.64
CA PHE A 542 18.34 15.61 5.78
C PHE A 542 18.31 15.97 4.29
N SER A 543 17.78 17.15 3.95
CA SER A 543 17.69 17.62 2.56
C SER A 543 19.05 17.98 1.96
N THR A 544 20.06 18.29 2.79
CA THR A 544 21.42 18.61 2.32
C THR A 544 22.27 17.38 2.00
N ILE A 545 21.84 16.16 2.37
CA ILE A 545 22.64 14.95 2.19
C ILE A 545 22.54 14.43 0.75
N PRO A 546 23.64 14.37 -0.03
CA PRO A 546 23.60 13.95 -1.44
C PRO A 546 23.13 12.50 -1.65
N GLN A 547 23.45 11.60 -0.73
CA GLN A 547 23.04 10.19 -0.80
C GLN A 547 21.52 10.04 -0.71
N ALA A 548 20.85 10.88 0.11
CA ALA A 548 19.39 10.89 0.22
C ALA A 548 18.73 11.38 -1.08
N MET A 549 19.34 12.36 -1.75
CA MET A 549 18.90 12.83 -3.07
C MET A 549 19.00 11.74 -4.13
N ALA A 550 20.12 11.01 -4.17
CA ALA A 550 20.36 9.93 -5.13
C ALA A 550 19.39 8.75 -4.95
N LEU A 551 18.89 8.52 -3.73
CA LEU A 551 17.90 7.50 -3.41
C LEU A 551 16.44 7.96 -3.67
N GLY A 552 16.22 9.21 -4.09
CA GLY A 552 14.90 9.75 -4.38
C GLY A 552 14.02 9.88 -3.13
N LEU A 553 14.59 10.25 -1.99
CA LEU A 553 13.89 10.32 -0.70
C LEU A 553 13.14 11.65 -0.46
N PHE A 554 13.04 12.53 -1.44
CA PHE A 554 12.42 13.84 -1.26
C PHE A 554 11.06 13.92 -1.92
N GLU A 555 10.15 14.64 -1.28
CA GLU A 555 8.83 14.93 -1.79
C GLU A 555 8.91 15.84 -3.02
N PRO A 556 8.10 15.63 -4.08
CA PRO A 556 8.02 16.58 -5.18
C PRO A 556 7.48 17.94 -4.70
N GLU A 557 7.88 19.03 -5.37
CA GLU A 557 7.48 20.40 -4.97
C GLU A 557 5.96 20.60 -4.88
N GLU A 558 5.22 19.92 -5.76
CA GLU A 558 3.76 19.84 -5.72
C GLU A 558 3.32 18.37 -5.59
N PRO A 559 2.94 17.92 -4.39
CA PRO A 559 2.46 16.57 -4.19
C PRO A 559 1.10 16.37 -4.86
N ASN A 560 0.93 15.21 -5.50
CA ASN A 560 -0.30 14.82 -6.18
C ASN A 560 -0.87 13.53 -5.60
N GLU A 561 -2.02 13.09 -6.11
CA GLU A 561 -2.68 11.86 -5.69
C GLU A 561 -1.85 10.58 -5.88
N LYS A 562 -0.83 10.62 -6.76
CA LYS A 562 0.03 9.49 -7.12
C LYS A 562 1.38 9.53 -6.40
N THR A 563 1.64 10.52 -5.54
CA THR A 563 2.89 10.60 -4.78
C THR A 563 3.06 9.35 -3.91
N PRO A 564 4.14 8.57 -4.06
CA PRO A 564 4.28 7.26 -3.42
C PRO A 564 4.81 7.36 -1.97
N TYR A 565 4.05 8.01 -1.07
CA TYR A 565 4.46 8.21 0.33
C TYR A 565 4.82 6.91 1.06
N SER A 566 4.17 5.78 0.73
CA SER A 566 4.50 4.47 1.29
C SER A 566 5.94 4.06 0.99
N MET A 567 6.43 4.30 -0.23
CA MET A 567 7.81 3.95 -0.60
C MET A 567 8.81 4.97 -0.05
N LEU A 568 8.46 6.26 -0.07
CA LEU A 568 9.29 7.33 0.47
C LEU A 568 9.61 7.05 1.94
N ILE A 569 8.60 6.83 2.80
CA ILE A 569 8.83 6.59 4.23
C ILE A 569 9.59 5.30 4.52
N GLN A 570 9.36 4.22 3.75
CA GLN A 570 10.07 2.96 3.92
C GLN A 570 11.56 3.06 3.55
N ASN A 571 11.87 3.77 2.47
CA ASN A 571 13.25 4.00 2.06
C ASN A 571 13.95 5.00 2.98
N SER A 572 13.25 6.04 3.43
CA SER A 572 13.77 7.00 4.40
C SER A 572 14.04 6.36 5.76
N ASN A 573 13.19 5.42 6.22
CA ASN A 573 13.47 4.63 7.41
C ASN A 573 14.78 3.84 7.29
N ARG A 574 14.96 3.11 6.18
CA ARG A 574 16.21 2.36 5.93
C ARG A 574 17.42 3.30 5.95
N PHE A 575 17.35 4.40 5.20
CA PHE A 575 18.43 5.37 5.08
C PHE A 575 18.77 6.01 6.44
N ILE A 576 17.77 6.46 7.21
CA ILE A 576 17.99 7.10 8.51
C ILE A 576 18.67 6.12 9.47
N LEU A 577 18.22 4.86 9.56
CA LEU A 577 18.85 3.88 10.45
C LEU A 577 20.30 3.56 10.03
N GLU A 578 20.57 3.44 8.73
CA GLU A 578 21.93 3.24 8.20
C GLU A 578 22.84 4.46 8.46
N GLN A 579 22.31 5.68 8.30
CA GLN A 579 23.03 6.92 8.53
C GLN A 579 23.34 7.09 10.03
N LEU A 580 22.37 6.82 10.91
CA LEU A 580 22.60 6.85 12.36
C LEU A 580 23.63 5.82 12.80
N HIS A 581 23.64 4.64 12.18
CA HIS A 581 24.67 3.63 12.42
C HIS A 581 26.06 4.16 12.06
N GLN A 582 26.23 4.79 10.90
CA GLN A 582 27.51 5.35 10.47
C GLN A 582 27.98 6.49 11.39
N GLU A 583 27.07 7.39 11.77
CA GLU A 583 27.38 8.55 12.61
C GLU A 583 27.65 8.19 14.08
N CYS A 584 27.02 7.13 14.59
CA CYS A 584 27.25 6.66 15.97
C CYS A 584 28.44 5.70 16.08
N ASN A 585 29.06 5.28 14.97
CA ASN A 585 30.16 4.34 15.01
C ASN A 585 31.47 5.07 15.34
N SER A 586 31.98 4.90 16.56
CA SER A 586 33.22 5.49 17.04
C SER A 586 34.18 4.40 17.56
N ASN A 587 35.47 4.73 17.69
CA ASN A 587 36.48 3.76 18.15
C ASN A 587 36.22 3.22 19.58
N ASN A 588 35.48 3.97 20.41
CA ASN A 588 35.04 3.58 21.75
C ASN A 588 33.51 3.47 21.80
N ASN A 589 32.94 2.43 21.18
CA ASN A 589 31.50 2.21 21.21
C ASN A 589 31.04 1.71 22.58
N VAL A 590 30.00 2.36 23.13
CA VAL A 590 29.38 1.95 24.39
C VAL A 590 28.64 0.62 24.20
N GLN A 591 28.89 -0.34 25.09
CA GLN A 591 28.16 -1.60 25.12
C GLN A 591 26.83 -1.41 25.85
N LEU A 592 25.73 -1.51 25.10
CA LEU A 592 24.37 -1.40 25.63
C LEU A 592 23.78 -2.75 25.99
N LEU A 593 24.23 -3.85 25.38
CA LEU A 593 23.75 -5.20 25.70
C LEU A 593 24.59 -5.85 26.79
N LYS A 594 23.95 -6.40 27.83
CA LYS A 594 24.65 -7.19 28.87
C LYS A 594 25.39 -8.38 28.20
N PRO A 595 26.63 -8.69 28.61
CA PRO A 595 27.47 -9.66 27.89
C PRO A 595 26.94 -11.09 27.98
N LEU A 596 26.85 -11.77 26.83
CA LEU A 596 27.02 -13.22 26.68
C LEU A 596 28.53 -13.51 26.48
N PRO A 597 29.03 -14.74 26.75
CA PRO A 597 30.47 -15.00 26.85
C PRO A 597 31.19 -14.84 25.50
N LEU A 598 32.26 -14.03 25.52
CA LEU A 598 33.29 -13.83 24.49
C LEU A 598 32.92 -13.07 23.21
N GLU A 599 33.73 -12.01 22.97
CA GLU A 599 34.01 -11.32 21.71
C GLU A 599 32.89 -10.52 21.03
N GLN A 600 32.75 -9.22 21.35
CA GLN A 600 32.28 -8.17 20.41
C GLN A 600 32.37 -6.74 21.02
N SER A 601 33.55 -6.26 21.38
CA SER A 601 33.76 -4.90 21.93
C SER A 601 33.83 -3.78 20.88
N SER A 602 33.26 -3.96 19.67
CA SER A 602 33.41 -2.99 18.56
C SER A 602 32.10 -2.60 17.85
N LEU A 603 30.93 -3.13 18.24
CA LEU A 603 29.68 -2.83 17.55
C LEU A 603 29.11 -1.46 17.93
N SER A 604 28.65 -0.68 16.94
CA SER A 604 27.97 0.60 17.21
C SER A 604 26.69 0.42 18.05
N THR A 605 26.27 1.47 18.76
CA THR A 605 25.06 1.46 19.59
C THR A 605 23.78 1.15 18.79
N ILE A 606 23.66 1.71 17.57
CA ILE A 606 22.52 1.46 16.67
C ILE A 606 22.53 0.03 16.15
N GLN A 607 23.70 -0.54 15.86
CA GLN A 607 23.84 -1.93 15.47
C GLN A 607 23.44 -2.90 16.59
N GLN A 608 23.75 -2.58 17.84
CA GLN A 608 23.29 -3.39 18.97
C GLN A 608 21.75 -3.34 19.14
N LEU A 609 21.10 -2.23 18.77
CA LEU A 609 19.66 -2.03 18.99
C LEU A 609 18.77 -2.54 17.84
N PHE A 610 19.15 -2.27 16.59
CA PHE A 610 18.36 -2.60 15.38
C PHE A 610 19.05 -3.61 14.46
N GLY A 611 20.35 -3.87 14.66
CA GLY A 611 21.14 -4.68 13.73
C GLY A 611 20.85 -6.18 13.88
N MET A 612 20.21 -6.75 12.87
CA MET A 612 20.09 -8.20 12.70
C MET A 612 21.30 -8.71 11.90
N GLN A 613 22.13 -9.55 12.52
CA GLN A 613 23.25 -10.18 11.82
C GLN A 613 22.72 -11.30 10.92
N MET A 614 23.06 -11.25 9.65
CA MET A 614 22.62 -12.18 8.61
C MET A 614 23.83 -12.80 7.91
N THR A 615 23.76 -14.08 7.59
CA THR A 615 24.76 -14.74 6.72
C THR A 615 24.14 -14.99 5.36
N SER A 616 24.75 -14.44 4.32
CA SER A 616 24.39 -14.71 2.92
C SER A 616 25.23 -15.87 2.42
N ILE A 617 24.59 -17.04 2.25
CA ILE A 617 25.20 -18.25 1.69
C ILE A 617 24.83 -18.30 0.22
N SER A 618 25.79 -18.18 -0.68
CA SER A 618 25.56 -18.38 -2.12
C SER A 618 26.18 -19.67 -2.62
N LEU A 619 25.35 -20.49 -3.27
CA LEU A 619 25.72 -21.80 -3.81
C LEU A 619 25.68 -21.72 -5.34
N CYS A 620 26.84 -21.91 -5.97
CA CYS A 620 26.93 -22.03 -7.41
C CYS A 620 26.53 -23.44 -7.88
N ARG A 621 26.07 -23.57 -9.13
CA ARG A 621 25.77 -24.88 -9.75
C ARG A 621 26.97 -25.83 -9.80
N CYS A 622 28.20 -25.31 -9.78
CA CYS A 622 29.41 -26.13 -9.69
C CYS A 622 29.74 -26.62 -8.28
N GLY A 623 28.92 -26.29 -7.27
CA GLY A 623 29.12 -26.68 -5.87
C GLY A 623 29.94 -25.70 -5.02
N THR A 624 30.49 -24.64 -5.60
CA THR A 624 31.21 -23.61 -4.81
C THR A 624 30.24 -22.86 -3.90
N ARG A 625 30.47 -22.95 -2.59
CA ARG A 625 29.76 -22.22 -1.53
C ARG A 625 30.57 -20.99 -1.13
N THR A 626 29.95 -19.83 -1.11
CA THR A 626 30.54 -18.60 -0.54
C THR A 626 29.63 -18.06 0.55
N GLU A 627 30.24 -17.60 1.63
CA GLU A 627 29.54 -17.05 2.78
C GLU A 627 29.99 -15.62 3.01
N ARG A 628 29.02 -14.73 3.24
CA ARG A 628 29.28 -13.33 3.56
C ARG A 628 28.39 -12.90 4.71
N GLU A 629 28.98 -12.33 5.74
CA GLU A 629 28.23 -11.70 6.81
C GLU A 629 27.70 -10.34 6.36
N MET A 630 26.47 -10.06 6.74
CA MET A 630 25.74 -8.84 6.40
C MET A 630 24.96 -8.35 7.62
N LEU A 631 24.71 -7.06 7.64
CA LEU A 631 23.91 -6.40 8.66
C LEU A 631 22.63 -5.88 8.02
N SER A 632 21.50 -6.15 8.67
CA SER A 632 20.18 -5.71 8.24
C SER A 632 19.50 -4.97 9.38
N PHE A 633 19.14 -3.71 9.16
CA PHE A 633 18.40 -2.89 10.13
C PHE A 633 16.88 -2.97 9.92
N VAL A 634 16.46 -3.36 8.71
CA VAL A 634 15.06 -3.37 8.27
C VAL A 634 14.76 -4.64 7.49
N ILE A 635 13.59 -5.24 7.76
CA ILE A 635 13.08 -6.42 7.06
C ILE A 635 11.94 -5.98 6.14
N ASP A 636 12.03 -6.32 4.85
CA ASP A 636 10.96 -6.07 3.88
C ASP A 636 10.05 -7.30 3.75
N LEU A 637 8.75 -7.12 4.00
CA LEU A 637 7.77 -8.18 3.75
C LEU A 637 7.66 -8.48 2.26
N ASN A 638 7.71 -9.76 1.92
CA ASN A 638 7.53 -10.25 0.57
C ASN A 638 6.31 -11.14 0.48
N TYR A 639 5.29 -10.66 -0.24
CA TYR A 639 4.04 -11.41 -0.48
C TYR A 639 4.16 -12.39 -1.67
N SER A 640 5.27 -12.37 -2.41
CA SER A 640 5.46 -13.20 -3.60
C SER A 640 5.75 -14.65 -3.23
N SER A 641 4.75 -15.51 -3.41
CA SER A 641 4.95 -16.96 -3.53
C SER A 641 5.60 -17.24 -4.89
N SER A 642 6.70 -18.00 -4.93
CA SER A 642 7.36 -18.42 -6.19
C SER A 642 6.53 -19.35 -7.10
N LYS A 643 5.22 -19.49 -6.85
CA LYS A 643 4.25 -20.19 -7.71
C LYS A 643 2.91 -19.45 -7.69
N VAL A 644 2.85 -18.24 -8.27
CA VAL A 644 1.58 -17.54 -8.55
C VAL A 644 1.24 -17.79 -10.02
N TYR A 645 0.43 -18.80 -10.29
CA TYR A 645 -0.34 -18.88 -11.53
C TYR A 645 -1.61 -18.03 -11.34
N LYS A 646 -1.75 -16.98 -12.16
CA LYS A 646 -2.98 -16.17 -12.32
C LYS A 646 -3.57 -15.57 -11.03
N GLY A 647 -2.89 -14.56 -10.48
CA GLY A 647 -3.56 -13.39 -9.88
C GLY A 647 -4.43 -13.57 -8.62
N LYS A 648 -4.46 -14.74 -7.98
CA LYS A 648 -5.06 -14.92 -6.65
C LYS A 648 -4.04 -15.51 -5.69
N ILE A 649 -3.68 -14.74 -4.67
CA ILE A 649 -2.86 -15.21 -3.56
C ILE A 649 -3.71 -16.22 -2.78
N PRO A 650 -3.18 -17.38 -2.35
CA PRO A 650 -3.91 -18.26 -1.44
C PRO A 650 -4.24 -17.48 -0.16
N LEU A 651 -5.53 -17.28 0.12
CA LEU A 651 -6.09 -16.58 1.29
C LEU A 651 -5.74 -17.24 2.65
N SER A 652 -4.81 -18.18 2.70
CA SER A 652 -4.53 -19.03 3.86
C SER A 652 -3.21 -18.74 4.59
N LYS A 653 -2.40 -17.77 4.15
CA LYS A 653 -1.11 -17.48 4.80
C LYS A 653 -1.25 -16.52 5.98
N THR A 654 -0.73 -16.92 7.13
CA THR A 654 -0.65 -16.07 8.34
C THR A 654 0.45 -15.01 8.21
N PHE A 655 0.37 -13.92 8.99
CA PHE A 655 1.43 -12.91 9.02
C PHE A 655 2.79 -13.51 9.40
N ALA A 656 2.80 -14.46 10.34
CA ALA A 656 4.00 -15.16 10.79
C ALA A 656 4.71 -15.92 9.65
N GLU A 657 3.98 -16.60 8.78
CA GLU A 657 4.54 -17.30 7.62
C GLU A 657 5.16 -16.34 6.59
N ILE A 658 4.51 -15.19 6.36
CA ILE A 658 5.03 -14.17 5.45
C ILE A 658 6.31 -13.56 6.03
N LEU A 659 6.34 -13.26 7.33
CA LEU A 659 7.54 -12.77 7.99
C LEU A 659 8.68 -13.80 7.95
N GLN A 660 8.38 -15.08 8.22
CA GLN A 660 9.35 -16.17 8.18
C GLN A 660 10.00 -16.30 6.80
N THR A 661 9.19 -16.30 5.73
CA THR A 661 9.68 -16.36 4.35
C THR A 661 10.39 -15.09 3.90
N SER A 662 10.07 -13.94 4.51
CA SER A 662 10.72 -12.65 4.22
C SER A 662 12.12 -12.56 4.84
N ILE A 663 12.30 -13.08 6.06
CA ILE A 663 13.61 -13.17 6.72
C ILE A 663 14.44 -14.27 6.07
N TRP A 664 13.87 -15.46 5.90
CA TRP A 664 14.52 -16.62 5.27
C TRP A 664 14.39 -16.57 3.74
N ARG A 665 15.04 -15.57 3.15
CA ARG A 665 14.92 -15.28 1.72
C ARG A 665 15.87 -16.13 0.89
N GLU A 666 15.32 -16.88 -0.07
CA GLU A 666 16.06 -17.57 -1.12
C GLU A 666 15.89 -16.83 -2.45
N THR A 667 17.00 -16.42 -3.08
CA THR A 667 17.02 -15.77 -4.38
C THR A 667 17.92 -16.51 -5.35
N GLN A 668 17.68 -16.35 -6.66
CA GLN A 668 18.50 -16.97 -7.71
C GLN A 668 19.23 -15.91 -8.57
N PRO A 669 20.11 -15.06 -7.99
CA PRO A 669 20.82 -14.06 -8.76
C PRO A 669 21.89 -14.69 -9.67
N LYS A 670 22.22 -14.00 -10.76
CA LYS A 670 23.45 -14.27 -11.52
C LYS A 670 24.62 -13.64 -10.77
N ALA A 671 25.56 -14.46 -10.30
CA ALA A 671 26.76 -14.00 -9.61
C ALA A 671 28.02 -14.52 -10.31
N TRP A 672 29.12 -13.78 -10.19
CA TRP A 672 30.41 -14.22 -10.68
C TRP A 672 30.92 -15.40 -9.83
N CYS A 673 31.26 -16.51 -10.47
CA CYS A 673 31.84 -17.66 -9.80
C CYS A 673 33.33 -17.75 -10.13
N ASN A 674 34.21 -17.65 -9.13
CA ASN A 674 35.66 -17.77 -9.31
C ASN A 674 36.08 -19.14 -9.87
N ASN A 675 35.30 -20.20 -9.61
CA ASN A 675 35.58 -21.52 -10.15
C ASN A 675 35.08 -21.69 -11.61
N CYS A 676 33.99 -21.01 -12.00
CA CYS A 676 33.48 -21.07 -13.38
C CYS A 676 33.98 -19.94 -14.28
N GLN A 677 34.66 -18.92 -13.72
CA GLN A 677 35.17 -17.72 -14.40
C GLN A 677 34.13 -17.02 -15.28
N ARG A 678 32.85 -17.08 -14.87
CA ARG A 678 31.72 -16.46 -15.57
C ARG A 678 30.58 -16.17 -14.60
N TYR A 679 29.65 -15.32 -15.01
CA TYR A 679 28.39 -15.12 -14.29
C TYR A 679 27.48 -16.34 -14.47
N VAL A 680 27.17 -17.04 -13.38
CA VAL A 680 26.33 -18.24 -13.35
C VAL A 680 25.12 -17.98 -12.43
N PRO A 681 23.94 -18.55 -12.72
CA PRO A 681 22.85 -18.54 -11.76
C PRO A 681 23.29 -19.24 -10.46
N THR A 682 23.27 -18.51 -9.36
CA THR A 682 23.61 -18.99 -8.02
C THR A 682 22.38 -18.96 -7.14
N VAL A 683 22.24 -19.91 -6.21
CA VAL A 683 21.19 -19.88 -5.20
C VAL A 683 21.75 -19.16 -3.98
N ALA A 684 21.25 -17.96 -3.68
CA ALA A 684 21.64 -17.17 -2.52
C ALA A 684 20.57 -17.29 -1.43
N LYS A 685 20.97 -17.74 -0.24
CA LYS A 685 20.12 -17.87 0.94
C LYS A 685 20.61 -16.91 2.02
N LYS A 686 19.70 -16.16 2.63
CA LYS A 686 20.01 -15.31 3.80
C LYS A 686 19.47 -16.00 5.06
N VAL A 687 20.34 -16.19 6.05
CA VAL A 687 20.02 -16.85 7.33
C VAL A 687 20.34 -15.89 8.49
N PRO A 688 19.40 -15.62 9.41
CA PRO A 688 19.65 -14.80 10.59
C PRO A 688 20.51 -15.54 11.62
N LYS A 689 21.53 -14.87 12.16
CA LYS A 689 22.39 -15.35 13.26
C LYS A 689 21.98 -14.79 14.61
N SER A 690 21.45 -13.57 14.66
CA SER A 690 21.05 -12.88 15.89
C SER A 690 19.69 -12.22 15.74
N LEU A 691 19.03 -11.96 16.87
CA LEU A 691 17.72 -11.31 16.93
C LEU A 691 17.85 -9.94 17.63
N PRO A 692 17.57 -8.82 16.94
CA PRO A 692 17.77 -7.49 17.51
C PRO A 692 16.73 -7.15 18.60
N PRO A 693 17.06 -6.30 19.57
CA PRO A 693 16.10 -5.78 20.55
C PRO A 693 14.86 -5.11 19.94
N ILE A 694 15.03 -4.43 18.80
CA ILE A 694 13.95 -3.77 18.07
C ILE A 694 13.97 -4.22 16.62
N LEU A 695 12.81 -4.65 16.14
CA LEU A 695 12.59 -5.15 14.80
C LEU A 695 11.79 -4.12 14.00
N SER A 696 12.41 -3.55 12.96
CA SER A 696 11.77 -2.66 12.00
C SER A 696 11.34 -3.45 10.77
N ILE A 697 10.04 -3.46 10.46
CA ILE A 697 9.46 -4.19 9.34
C ILE A 697 8.78 -3.22 8.38
N ASN A 698 9.18 -3.30 7.12
CA ASN A 698 8.59 -2.62 5.99
C ASN A 698 7.49 -3.49 5.38
N CYS A 699 6.27 -2.95 5.26
CA CYS A 699 5.13 -3.71 4.73
C CYS A 699 5.17 -3.89 3.19
N GLY A 700 6.09 -3.28 2.47
CA GLY A 700 6.24 -3.37 1.01
C GLY A 700 5.55 -2.22 0.26
N PRO A 701 5.74 -2.13 -1.07
CA PRO A 701 5.09 -1.11 -1.90
C PRO A 701 3.60 -1.37 -2.04
N GLU A 702 2.80 -0.32 -2.20
CA GLU A 702 1.33 -0.37 -2.17
C GLU A 702 0.73 -1.37 -3.17
N GLU A 703 1.26 -1.43 -4.39
CA GLU A 703 0.83 -2.36 -5.43
C GLU A 703 1.08 -3.84 -5.06
N ALA A 704 2.05 -4.10 -4.18
CA ALA A 704 2.40 -5.43 -3.73
C ALA A 704 1.66 -5.84 -2.45
N ILE A 705 1.01 -4.90 -1.74
CA ILE A 705 0.26 -5.18 -0.50
C ILE A 705 -1.12 -5.73 -0.88
N PRO A 706 -1.42 -7.01 -0.56
CA PRO A 706 -2.73 -7.57 -0.83
C PRO A 706 -3.72 -7.02 0.20
N THR A 707 -4.48 -6.00 -0.17
CA THR A 707 -5.45 -5.35 0.74
C THR A 707 -6.45 -6.35 1.32
N GLU A 708 -6.74 -7.45 0.62
CA GLU A 708 -7.58 -8.56 1.07
C GLU A 708 -7.02 -9.32 2.28
N LEU A 709 -5.69 -9.46 2.44
CA LEU A 709 -5.09 -10.14 3.60
C LEU A 709 -5.22 -9.28 4.87
N TRP A 710 -5.04 -7.97 4.73
CA TRP A 710 -5.11 -7.03 5.84
C TRP A 710 -6.55 -6.75 6.28
N ARG A 711 -7.51 -6.85 5.34
CA ARG A 711 -8.96 -6.80 5.62
C ARG A 711 -9.40 -8.16 6.17
N SER A 712 -9.41 -8.31 7.49
CA SER A 712 -9.91 -9.54 8.11
C SER A 712 -11.37 -9.82 7.70
N LEU A 713 -11.63 -10.99 7.12
CA LEU A 713 -12.97 -11.50 6.82
C LEU A 713 -13.70 -11.98 8.08
N ASP A 714 -12.94 -12.37 9.11
CA ASP A 714 -13.45 -12.83 10.39
C ASP A 714 -13.36 -11.66 11.38
N GLY A 715 -14.40 -10.82 11.43
CA GLY A 715 -14.45 -9.53 12.14
C GLY A 715 -14.00 -9.45 13.62
N ASN A 716 -13.56 -10.57 14.24
CA ASN A 716 -13.00 -10.63 15.59
C ASN A 716 -11.47 -10.83 15.68
N LYS A 717 -10.76 -11.25 14.62
CA LYS A 717 -9.30 -11.45 14.66
C LYS A 717 -8.60 -10.61 13.59
N SER A 718 -7.81 -9.63 14.01
CA SER A 718 -6.95 -8.87 13.08
C SER A 718 -5.84 -9.77 12.53
N TRP A 719 -5.50 -9.60 11.24
CA TRP A 719 -4.42 -10.35 10.59
C TRP A 719 -3.03 -9.91 11.10
N LEU A 720 -2.88 -8.68 11.57
CA LEU A 720 -1.66 -8.17 12.19
C LEU A 720 -1.55 -8.68 13.65
N PRO A 721 -0.57 -9.52 13.99
CA PRO A 721 -0.45 -10.06 15.33
C PRO A 721 0.04 -9.00 16.33
N LYS A 722 -0.51 -9.01 17.54
CA LYS A 722 -0.07 -8.11 18.63
C LYS A 722 1.32 -8.49 19.18
N ARG A 723 1.62 -9.79 19.15
CA ARG A 723 2.85 -10.42 19.65
C ARG A 723 3.38 -11.40 18.62
N LEU A 724 4.70 -11.50 18.54
CA LEU A 724 5.42 -12.39 17.64
C LEU A 724 6.53 -13.09 18.40
N SER A 725 6.73 -14.38 18.18
CA SER A 725 7.83 -15.15 18.75
C SER A 725 8.69 -15.71 17.63
N ILE A 726 9.99 -15.43 17.68
CA ILE A 726 10.97 -15.87 16.69
C ILE A 726 11.98 -16.78 17.39
N LYS A 727 12.19 -17.99 16.86
CA LYS A 727 13.19 -18.95 17.32
C LYS A 727 14.14 -19.30 16.17
N ILE A 728 15.43 -19.24 16.43
CA ILE A 728 16.49 -19.68 15.52
C ILE A 728 17.00 -21.02 16.04
N ASP A 729 16.80 -22.09 15.27
CA ASP A 729 17.35 -23.41 15.57
C ASP A 729 18.36 -23.80 14.49
N LYS A 730 19.66 -23.66 14.83
CA LYS A 730 20.79 -23.81 13.90
C LYS A 730 20.67 -22.86 12.69
N ASP A 731 20.13 -23.37 11.57
CA ASP A 731 19.92 -22.66 10.30
C ASP A 731 18.43 -22.51 9.93
N ASN A 732 17.52 -23.02 10.77
CA ASN A 732 16.08 -22.94 10.55
C ASN A 732 15.47 -21.82 11.39
N LEU A 733 14.62 -21.00 10.75
CA LEU A 733 13.88 -19.93 11.40
C LEU A 733 12.44 -20.37 11.63
N PHE A 734 11.93 -20.24 12.86
CA PHE A 734 10.53 -20.44 13.20
C PHE A 734 9.91 -19.13 13.70
N VAL A 735 8.78 -18.73 13.12
CA VAL A 735 8.01 -17.55 13.54
C VAL A 735 6.61 -18.00 13.92
N SER A 736 6.11 -17.57 15.07
CA SER A 736 4.78 -17.91 15.56
C SER A 736 4.08 -16.71 16.20
N GLU A 737 2.74 -16.71 16.18
CA GLU A 737 1.91 -15.69 16.84
C GLU A 737 1.67 -15.98 18.33
N ARG A 738 2.05 -17.16 18.81
CA ARG A 738 1.88 -17.60 20.20
C ARG A 738 3.21 -17.44 20.94
N GLU A 739 3.14 -17.09 22.22
CA GLU A 739 4.33 -17.02 23.06
C GLU A 739 4.97 -18.41 23.19
N ILE A 740 6.24 -18.49 22.83
CA ILE A 740 7.06 -19.67 23.09
C ILE A 740 7.56 -19.55 24.54
N VAL A 741 7.09 -20.44 25.40
CA VAL A 741 7.55 -20.60 26.77
C VAL A 741 8.41 -21.87 26.80
N ASP A 742 9.73 -21.72 26.80
CA ASP A 742 10.63 -22.88 26.96
C ASP A 742 10.68 -23.24 28.45
N THR A 743 10.13 -24.41 28.83
CA THR A 743 10.15 -24.94 30.20
C THR A 743 11.48 -25.60 30.57
N ASN A 744 12.42 -25.73 29.62
CA ASN A 744 13.71 -26.37 29.81
C ASN A 744 14.87 -25.48 29.31
N SER A 745 15.88 -25.31 30.16
CA SER A 745 17.26 -24.88 29.88
C SER A 745 17.65 -23.40 30.02
N THR A 746 18.76 -23.27 30.73
CA THR A 746 19.64 -22.15 31.04
C THR A 746 20.48 -21.65 29.85
N GLU A 747 20.02 -21.78 28.60
CA GLU A 747 20.74 -21.36 27.38
C GLU A 747 19.94 -20.26 26.63
N ASN A 748 20.23 -19.00 26.95
CA ASN A 748 19.32 -17.87 26.74
C ASN A 748 19.58 -17.04 25.46
N SER A 749 19.85 -17.63 24.29
CA SER A 749 20.14 -16.83 23.05
C SER A 749 19.32 -17.14 21.80
N ASN A 750 18.58 -18.26 21.73
CA ASN A 750 18.03 -18.75 20.46
C ASN A 750 16.56 -18.39 20.20
N TYR A 751 15.89 -17.65 21.09
CA TYR A 751 14.52 -17.19 20.88
C TYR A 751 14.30 -15.76 21.38
N ALA A 752 13.30 -15.08 20.82
CA ALA A 752 12.89 -13.75 21.23
C ALA A 752 11.38 -13.56 21.07
N ASN A 753 10.75 -13.01 22.12
CA ASN A 753 9.34 -12.63 22.13
C ASN A 753 9.21 -11.12 21.91
N TYR A 754 8.47 -10.73 20.89
CA TYR A 754 8.29 -9.36 20.42
C TYR A 754 6.85 -8.88 20.62
N LYS A 755 6.68 -7.60 20.95
CA LYS A 755 5.39 -6.90 21.04
C LYS A 755 5.37 -5.69 20.12
N LEU A 756 4.26 -5.47 19.42
CA LEU A 756 4.10 -4.28 18.58
C LEU A 756 4.11 -3.02 19.46
N LYS A 757 4.96 -2.05 19.10
CA LYS A 757 5.11 -0.77 19.80
C LYS A 757 4.70 0.43 18.96
N ALA A 758 4.88 0.36 17.64
CA ALA A 758 4.42 1.41 16.75
C ALA A 758 4.03 0.88 15.36
N LEU A 759 3.12 1.60 14.71
CA LEU A 759 2.61 1.33 13.38
C LEU A 759 2.47 2.67 12.64
N ILE A 760 3.02 2.78 11.44
CA ILE A 760 2.72 3.89 10.52
C ILE A 760 1.78 3.37 9.46
N ALA A 761 0.67 4.08 9.26
CA ALA A 761 -0.33 3.77 8.26
C ALA A 761 -0.46 4.92 7.25
N ARG A 762 -0.59 4.55 5.97
CA ARG A 762 -1.05 5.46 4.93
C ARG A 762 -2.56 5.56 5.00
N VAL A 763 -3.06 6.78 5.04
CA VAL A 763 -4.49 7.09 4.97
C VAL A 763 -4.80 7.86 3.69
N ARG A 764 -5.86 7.50 2.97
CA ARG A 764 -6.31 8.22 1.77
C ARG A 764 -7.82 8.20 1.60
N VAL A 765 -8.38 9.37 1.30
CA VAL A 765 -9.73 9.53 0.75
C VAL A 765 -9.62 9.53 -0.78
N GLU A 766 -10.64 9.00 -1.47
CA GLU A 766 -10.69 9.06 -2.94
C GLU A 766 -10.47 10.50 -3.44
N LYS A 767 -9.56 10.66 -4.41
CA LYS A 767 -9.21 11.95 -5.03
C LYS A 767 -8.52 12.98 -4.12
N GLU A 768 -8.04 12.56 -2.94
CA GLU A 768 -7.18 13.38 -2.07
C GLU A 768 -5.73 12.86 -2.03
N ILE A 769 -4.81 13.77 -1.68
CA ILE A 769 -3.39 13.46 -1.47
C ILE A 769 -3.29 12.49 -0.28
N PRO A 770 -2.53 11.38 -0.39
CA PRO A 770 -2.36 10.47 0.73
C PRO A 770 -1.68 11.16 1.92
N ASN A 771 -2.05 10.77 3.12
CA ASN A 771 -1.44 11.22 4.37
C ASN A 771 -0.79 10.04 5.11
N LEU A 772 0.23 10.30 5.93
CA LEU A 772 0.84 9.31 6.81
C LEU A 772 0.46 9.62 8.25
N VAL A 773 -0.06 8.62 8.96
CA VAL A 773 -0.40 8.74 10.37
C VAL A 773 0.31 7.66 11.18
N THR A 774 0.61 7.99 12.42
CA THR A 774 1.41 7.13 13.29
C THR A 774 0.63 6.73 14.52
N PHE A 775 0.60 5.44 14.81
CA PHE A 775 0.11 4.87 16.06
C PHE A 775 1.31 4.47 16.90
N VAL A 776 1.38 4.97 18.13
CA VAL A 776 2.46 4.64 19.06
C VAL A 776 1.88 4.17 20.38
N LYS A 777 2.47 3.09 20.91
CA LYS A 777 2.23 2.62 22.26
C LYS A 777 3.25 3.25 23.21
N VAL A 778 2.80 4.23 23.99
CA VAL A 778 3.67 4.96 24.93
C VAL A 778 4.20 3.98 26.00
N PRO A 779 5.47 4.11 26.45
CA PRO A 779 6.02 3.31 27.54
C PRO A 779 5.21 3.47 28.84
N ASP A 780 5.02 2.39 29.59
CA ASP A 780 4.15 2.37 30.78
C ASP A 780 4.59 3.38 31.87
N LYS A 781 5.88 3.75 31.93
CA LYS A 781 6.42 4.77 32.85
C LYS A 781 6.02 6.20 32.50
N GLU A 782 5.72 6.46 31.22
CA GLU A 782 5.41 7.79 30.68
C GLU A 782 3.91 7.96 30.44
N LEU A 783 3.10 6.95 30.73
CA LEU A 783 1.65 7.00 30.53
C LEU A 783 0.99 8.08 31.40
N ASP A 784 -0.10 8.67 30.92
CA ASP A 784 -0.97 9.49 31.77
C ASP A 784 -1.94 8.61 32.54
N GLU A 785 -2.09 8.85 33.84
CA GLU A 785 -3.05 8.13 34.70
C GLU A 785 -4.51 8.29 34.22
N SER A 786 -4.81 9.37 33.50
CA SER A 786 -6.13 9.67 32.93
C SER A 786 -6.39 9.07 31.55
N SER A 787 -5.44 8.32 30.96
CA SER A 787 -5.58 7.79 29.60
C SER A 787 -6.39 6.49 29.55
N GLU A 788 -7.29 6.37 28.58
CA GLU A 788 -8.15 5.19 28.40
C GLU A 788 -7.40 3.99 27.80
N SER A 789 -6.35 4.27 27.02
CA SER A 789 -5.56 3.28 26.30
C SER A 789 -4.09 3.71 26.22
N PRO A 790 -3.12 2.78 26.15
CA PRO A 790 -1.71 3.14 25.99
C PRO A 790 -1.34 3.56 24.56
N TRP A 791 -2.30 3.57 23.63
CA TRP A 791 -2.09 3.91 22.23
C TRP A 791 -2.49 5.35 21.92
N TYR A 792 -1.61 6.05 21.20
CA TYR A 792 -1.85 7.41 20.72
C TYR A 792 -1.68 7.47 19.21
N LEU A 793 -2.56 8.23 18.56
CA LEU A 793 -2.51 8.58 17.15
C LEU A 793 -1.86 9.95 17.01
N PHE A 794 -0.81 10.01 16.19
CA PHE A 794 -0.14 11.23 15.75
C PHE A 794 -0.45 11.44 14.26
N ASN A 795 -1.16 12.52 13.97
CA ASN A 795 -1.40 13.04 12.63
C ASN A 795 -0.79 14.45 12.59
N ASP A 796 0.53 14.50 12.38
CA ASP A 796 1.35 15.69 12.50
C ASP A 796 1.20 16.39 13.86
N PHE A 797 0.50 17.52 13.94
CA PHE A 797 0.27 18.27 15.17
C PHE A 797 -0.99 17.83 15.93
N LEU A 798 -1.86 17.03 15.30
CA LEU A 798 -3.02 16.43 15.94
C LEU A 798 -2.59 15.18 16.70
N VAL A 799 -2.85 15.16 18.01
CA VAL A 799 -2.54 14.03 18.89
C VAL A 799 -3.79 13.59 19.63
N LYS A 800 -4.11 12.30 19.54
CA LYS A 800 -5.33 11.72 20.15
C LYS A 800 -5.04 10.39 20.82
N ASN A 801 -5.63 10.15 22.00
CA ASN A 801 -5.66 8.81 22.60
C ASN A 801 -6.64 7.91 21.82
N VAL A 802 -6.24 6.68 21.50
CA VAL A 802 -7.05 5.74 20.70
C VAL A 802 -7.08 4.36 21.32
N THR A 803 -8.19 3.65 21.16
CA THR A 803 -8.33 2.28 21.66
C THR A 803 -7.46 1.30 20.87
N GLU A 804 -7.08 0.19 21.49
CA GLU A 804 -6.28 -0.83 20.80
C GLU A 804 -7.01 -1.42 19.57
N GLN A 805 -8.34 -1.58 19.64
CA GLN A 805 -9.13 -2.09 18.52
C GLN A 805 -9.00 -1.22 17.26
N GLU A 806 -9.02 0.10 17.43
CA GLU A 806 -8.89 1.05 16.30
C GLU A 806 -7.51 0.98 15.63
N VAL A 807 -6.44 0.72 16.39
CA VAL A 807 -5.09 0.53 15.83
C VAL A 807 -5.05 -0.64 14.87
N PHE A 808 -5.64 -1.77 15.27
CA PHE A 808 -5.66 -3.03 14.50
C PHE A 808 -6.81 -3.15 13.50
N ASN A 809 -7.68 -2.14 13.41
CA ASN A 809 -8.77 -2.10 12.43
C ASN A 809 -8.24 -1.67 11.05
N PHE A 810 -8.37 -2.56 10.07
CA PHE A 810 -8.02 -2.34 8.66
C PHE A 810 -9.19 -2.66 7.71
N GLN A 811 -10.43 -2.65 8.21
CA GLN A 811 -11.61 -2.97 7.39
C GLN A 811 -11.86 -1.93 6.30
N GLY A 812 -11.55 -0.65 6.55
CA GLY A 812 -11.66 0.43 5.58
C GLY A 812 -10.62 0.34 4.46
N SER A 813 -11.01 0.68 3.22
CA SER A 813 -10.08 0.77 2.08
C SER A 813 -9.09 1.95 2.17
N TRP A 814 -9.38 2.90 3.05
CA TRP A 814 -8.62 4.14 3.23
C TRP A 814 -7.36 3.98 4.08
N LYS A 815 -7.23 2.93 4.91
CA LYS A 815 -6.10 2.72 5.84
C LYS A 815 -5.25 1.52 5.40
N ILE A 816 -3.97 1.74 5.16
CA ILE A 816 -3.01 0.68 4.78
C ILE A 816 -1.77 0.77 5.68
N PRO A 817 -1.30 -0.33 6.30
CA PRO A 817 -0.08 -0.32 7.09
C PRO A 817 1.16 -0.24 6.21
N VAL A 818 2.15 0.55 6.62
CA VAL A 818 3.37 0.83 5.84
C VAL A 818 4.64 0.42 6.60
N LEU A 819 4.74 0.75 7.89
CA LEU A 819 5.87 0.43 8.75
C LEU A 819 5.39 -0.14 10.08
N LEU A 820 6.11 -1.14 10.60
CA LEU A 820 5.84 -1.78 11.89
C LEU A 820 7.12 -1.81 12.72
N TYR A 821 7.01 -1.42 13.99
CA TYR A 821 8.09 -1.55 14.97
C TYR A 821 7.66 -2.50 16.09
N TYR A 822 8.40 -3.59 16.20
CA TYR A 822 8.27 -4.55 17.28
C TYR A 822 9.46 -4.42 18.22
N SER A 823 9.22 -4.51 19.53
CA SER A 823 10.27 -4.49 20.55
C SER A 823 10.22 -5.79 21.34
N ARG A 824 11.36 -6.35 21.72
CA ARG A 824 11.37 -7.54 22.58
C ARG A 824 10.72 -7.23 23.93
N VAL A 825 10.13 -8.23 24.56
CA VAL A 825 9.51 -8.07 25.89
C VAL A 825 10.58 -7.90 26.97
N ASP A 826 11.74 -8.54 26.79
CA ASP A 826 12.90 -8.55 27.70
C ASP A 826 13.93 -7.43 27.43
N VAL A 827 13.62 -6.42 26.61
CA VAL A 827 14.58 -5.34 26.25
C VAL A 827 15.12 -4.62 27.49
N ALA A 828 14.29 -4.39 28.51
CA ALA A 828 14.71 -3.72 29.75
C ALA A 828 15.74 -4.55 30.54
N ASP A 829 15.66 -5.88 30.45
CA ASP A 829 16.60 -6.79 31.12
C ASP A 829 17.89 -6.96 30.31
N LEU A 830 17.79 -6.92 28.98
CA LEU A 830 18.92 -7.07 28.05
C LEU A 830 19.78 -5.81 27.92
N THR A 831 19.18 -4.63 28.02
CA THR A 831 19.87 -3.35 27.82
C THR A 831 20.33 -2.73 29.14
N ASP A 832 21.58 -2.32 29.19
CA ASP A 832 22.14 -1.48 30.23
C ASP A 832 22.42 -0.08 29.66
N THR A 833 21.66 0.90 30.14
CA THR A 833 21.75 2.29 29.69
C THR A 833 22.61 3.14 30.61
N ARG A 834 23.06 2.61 31.76
CA ARG A 834 23.96 3.31 32.70
C ARG A 834 25.29 3.74 32.08
N PRO A 835 25.89 3.01 31.12
CA PRO A 835 27.13 3.43 30.47
C PRO A 835 27.00 4.65 29.54
N LEU A 836 25.78 5.09 29.21
CA LEU A 836 25.59 6.31 28.42
C LEU A 836 25.89 7.52 29.30
N HIS A 837 26.87 8.34 28.89
CA HIS A 837 27.28 9.53 29.62
C HIS A 837 26.12 10.52 29.79
N GLU A 838 25.83 10.89 31.04
CA GLU A 838 24.94 12.02 31.38
C GLU A 838 25.70 13.36 31.47
N GLU A 839 27.02 13.33 31.59
CA GLU A 839 27.84 14.54 31.64
C GLU A 839 27.92 15.21 30.26
N ILE A 840 27.46 16.45 30.20
CA ILE A 840 27.41 17.25 28.98
C ILE A 840 28.77 17.95 28.80
N ASP A 841 29.38 17.81 27.61
CA ASP A 841 30.62 18.51 27.28
C ASP A 841 30.40 20.04 27.23
N LYS A 842 30.96 20.74 28.22
CA LYS A 842 30.92 22.22 28.31
C LYS A 842 32.02 22.91 27.49
N SER A 843 32.96 22.16 26.91
CA SER A 843 34.15 22.71 26.25
C SER A 843 33.84 23.67 25.10
N ILE A 844 32.68 23.51 24.45
CA ILE A 844 32.22 24.38 23.37
C ILE A 844 31.99 25.84 23.80
N LEU A 845 31.73 26.10 25.09
CA LEU A 845 31.56 27.45 25.63
C LEU A 845 32.90 28.16 25.90
N PHE A 846 33.99 27.40 26.01
CA PHE A 846 35.32 27.90 26.37
C PHE A 846 36.25 28.01 25.15
N ARG A 847 35.89 27.44 24.01
CA ARG A 847 36.72 27.39 22.79
C ARG A 847 36.29 28.45 21.78
N ASP A 848 37.28 29.11 21.16
CA ASP A 848 37.04 29.98 20.01
C ASP A 848 36.91 29.11 18.75
N ILE A 849 35.73 29.12 18.12
CA ILE A 849 35.44 28.32 16.93
C ILE A 849 34.97 29.28 15.84
N SER A 850 35.65 29.29 14.70
CA SER A 850 35.25 30.08 13.52
C SER A 850 35.74 29.38 12.25
N ILE A 851 34.86 29.32 11.23
CA ILE A 851 35.18 28.78 9.90
C ILE A 851 35.56 29.86 8.89
N SER A 852 35.41 31.15 9.24
CA SER A 852 35.80 32.27 8.36
C SER A 852 37.32 32.31 8.12
N ARG A 853 37.72 32.49 6.84
CA ARG A 853 39.11 32.64 6.42
C ARG A 853 39.66 34.07 6.54
N LYS A 854 38.78 35.08 6.55
CA LYS A 854 39.13 36.51 6.57
C LYS A 854 38.74 37.21 7.88
N ARG A 855 38.55 36.43 8.95
CA ARG A 855 38.16 36.95 10.26
C ARG A 855 39.10 38.06 10.72
N ASN A 856 38.54 39.21 11.06
CA ASN A 856 39.29 40.35 11.57
C ASN A 856 39.35 40.28 13.11
N SER A 857 40.55 40.18 13.68
CA SER A 857 40.74 40.11 15.14
C SER A 857 40.32 41.39 15.87
N PHE A 858 40.32 42.55 15.20
CA PHE A 858 39.90 43.83 15.79
C PHE A 858 38.38 43.99 15.92
N ILE A 859 37.59 43.18 15.19
CA ILE A 859 36.12 43.19 15.20
C ILE A 859 35.57 42.15 16.19
N LYS A 860 36.44 41.39 16.87
CA LYS A 860 36.02 40.37 17.84
C LYS A 860 35.42 41.01 19.10
N THR A 861 34.11 40.96 19.20
CA THR A 861 33.29 41.48 20.31
C THR A 861 33.15 40.47 21.45
N ALA A 862 33.01 39.17 21.15
CA ALA A 862 32.72 38.13 22.14
C ALA A 862 33.91 37.78 23.05
N HIS A 863 33.66 37.81 24.37
CA HIS A 863 34.58 37.35 25.41
C HIS A 863 34.19 35.95 25.88
N LEU A 864 35.00 34.95 25.55
CA LEU A 864 34.76 33.54 25.93
C LEU A 864 34.66 33.36 27.45
N LEU A 865 33.90 32.36 27.87
CA LEU A 865 33.81 31.94 29.27
C LEU A 865 35.12 31.26 29.69
N THR A 866 35.49 31.42 30.95
CA THR A 866 36.52 30.57 31.58
C THR A 866 35.84 29.44 32.35
N PRO A 867 36.52 28.32 32.65
CA PRO A 867 35.96 27.25 33.47
C PRO A 867 35.44 27.74 34.83
N ASP A 868 36.09 28.76 35.41
CA ASP A 868 35.69 29.40 36.67
C ASP A 868 34.37 30.19 36.55
N GLU A 869 34.01 30.63 35.34
CA GLU A 869 32.79 31.37 35.01
C GLU A 869 31.70 30.43 34.45
N SER A 870 31.75 29.13 34.77
CA SER A 870 30.77 28.18 34.22
C SER A 870 29.35 28.49 34.70
N PRO A 871 28.36 28.61 33.79
CA PRO A 871 27.00 28.98 34.15
C PRO A 871 26.36 27.91 35.04
N GLN A 872 25.61 28.39 36.04
CA GLN A 872 24.89 27.57 37.00
C GLN A 872 23.37 27.64 36.73
N PRO A 873 22.58 26.67 37.24
CA PRO A 873 21.13 26.76 37.18
C PRO A 873 20.64 28.08 37.79
N GLY A 874 19.85 28.84 37.01
CA GLY A 874 19.36 30.17 37.38
C GLY A 874 20.20 31.35 36.90
N THR A 875 21.38 31.11 36.29
CA THR A 875 22.22 32.19 35.76
C THR A 875 21.49 33.01 34.71
N LEU A 876 21.50 34.34 34.88
CA LEU A 876 20.85 35.28 33.96
C LEU A 876 21.73 35.57 32.74
N ILE A 877 21.15 35.40 31.55
CA ILE A 877 21.77 35.74 30.27
C ILE A 877 20.78 36.51 29.41
N ALA A 878 21.27 37.50 28.67
CA ALA A 878 20.45 38.23 27.72
C ALA A 878 20.74 37.74 26.30
N ILE A 879 19.71 37.58 25.47
CA ILE A 879 19.83 37.06 24.11
C ILE A 879 19.05 37.94 23.15
N ASP A 880 19.63 38.11 21.97
CA ASP A 880 18.98 38.67 20.79
C ASP A 880 19.51 37.96 19.54
N ALA A 881 18.67 37.82 18.52
CA ALA A 881 18.97 37.06 17.32
C ALA A 881 18.42 37.74 16.07
N GLU A 882 19.23 37.70 15.01
CA GLU A 882 18.92 38.32 13.73
C GLU A 882 18.75 37.28 12.64
N PHE A 883 17.86 37.60 11.69
CA PHE A 883 17.37 36.65 10.71
C PHE A 883 17.48 37.19 9.29
N VAL A 884 17.63 36.26 8.35
CA VAL A 884 17.54 36.53 6.90
C VAL A 884 16.40 35.74 6.29
N ALA A 885 15.87 36.24 5.18
CA ALA A 885 14.80 35.61 4.44
C ALA A 885 15.34 34.68 3.36
N LEU A 886 14.98 33.41 3.44
CA LEU A 886 15.30 32.42 2.42
C LEU A 886 14.23 32.42 1.32
N ASN A 887 12.95 32.58 1.68
CA ASN A 887 11.83 32.69 0.74
C ASN A 887 10.89 33.83 1.14
N GLN A 888 10.23 34.46 0.15
CA GLN A 888 9.15 35.43 0.36
C GLN A 888 7.81 34.73 0.66
N GLU A 889 6.87 35.47 1.23
CA GLU A 889 5.51 34.97 1.47
C GLU A 889 4.73 34.81 0.16
N GLU A 890 4.00 33.71 0.03
CA GLU A 890 3.10 33.44 -1.10
C GLU A 890 1.66 33.70 -0.65
N THR A 891 0.95 34.58 -1.36
CA THR A 891 -0.44 34.93 -1.07
C THR A 891 -1.34 34.56 -2.23
N GLU A 892 -2.49 33.98 -1.92
CA GLU A 892 -3.58 33.75 -2.87
C GLU A 892 -4.66 34.79 -2.66
N ILE A 893 -5.09 35.42 -3.76
CA ILE A 893 -6.20 36.38 -3.76
C ILE A 893 -7.40 35.64 -4.35
N SER A 894 -8.39 35.35 -3.50
CA SER A 894 -9.64 34.74 -3.96
C SER A 894 -10.48 35.75 -4.76
N SER A 895 -11.41 35.25 -5.58
CA SER A 895 -12.37 36.08 -6.36
C SER A 895 -13.14 37.10 -5.51
N ASP A 896 -13.31 36.81 -4.22
CA ASP A 896 -14.07 37.61 -3.26
C ASP A 896 -13.22 38.73 -2.62
N GLY A 897 -11.97 38.90 -3.05
CA GLY A 897 -11.02 39.90 -2.52
C GLY A 897 -10.33 39.51 -1.21
N THR A 898 -10.60 38.31 -0.68
CA THR A 898 -9.90 37.79 0.51
C THR A 898 -8.49 37.32 0.14
N ILE A 899 -7.50 37.89 0.84
CA ILE A 899 -6.09 37.49 0.73
C ILE A 899 -5.83 36.40 1.77
N SER A 900 -5.48 35.19 1.32
CA SER A 900 -5.03 34.09 2.18
C SER A 900 -3.56 33.82 1.95
N VAL A 901 -2.76 33.83 3.01
CA VAL A 901 -1.34 33.45 2.94
C VAL A 901 -1.27 31.93 2.78
N LEU A 902 -0.72 31.47 1.65
CA LEU A 902 -0.50 30.05 1.37
C LEU A 902 0.76 29.55 2.05
N ARG A 903 1.85 30.30 1.92
CA ARG A 903 3.13 30.00 2.58
C ARG A 903 3.71 31.25 3.23
N PRO A 904 4.10 31.17 4.52
CA PRO A 904 4.71 32.29 5.21
C PRO A 904 6.15 32.51 4.75
N LYS A 905 6.70 33.70 5.05
CA LYS A 905 8.11 34.01 4.86
C LYS A 905 8.99 33.01 5.63
N LEU A 906 9.90 32.31 4.92
CA LEU A 906 10.84 31.38 5.56
C LEU A 906 12.06 32.18 6.03
N LEU A 907 12.22 32.30 7.35
CA LEU A 907 13.35 32.97 7.98
C LEU A 907 14.38 31.95 8.47
N SER A 908 15.66 32.31 8.39
CA SER A 908 16.76 31.54 8.96
C SER A 908 17.61 32.40 9.87
N LEU A 909 18.10 31.79 10.96
CA LEU A 909 19.04 32.42 11.88
C LEU A 909 20.32 32.79 11.13
N ALA A 910 20.76 34.04 11.31
CA ALA A 910 21.91 34.60 10.61
C ALA A 910 22.95 35.21 11.57
N ARG A 911 22.53 35.77 12.70
CA ARG A 911 23.43 36.18 13.80
C ARG A 911 22.75 35.91 15.14
N VAL A 912 23.52 35.50 16.15
CA VAL A 912 23.03 35.36 17.52
C VAL A 912 24.02 35.96 18.51
N SER A 913 23.50 36.80 19.40
CA SER A 913 24.27 37.46 20.45
C SER A 913 23.74 37.08 21.82
N VAL A 914 24.64 36.62 22.69
CA VAL A 914 24.32 36.32 24.09
C VAL A 914 25.23 37.11 25.00
N VAL A 915 24.65 37.86 25.93
CA VAL A 915 25.33 38.78 26.85
C VAL A 915 25.16 38.29 28.29
N ARG A 916 26.19 38.49 29.12
CA ARG A 916 26.16 38.14 30.55
C ARG A 916 25.20 39.04 31.32
N GLY A 917 24.28 38.44 32.08
CA GLY A 917 23.28 39.17 32.88
C GLY A 917 23.75 39.59 34.28
N GLU A 918 24.81 38.94 34.77
CA GLU A 918 25.31 39.07 36.15
C GLU A 918 26.83 38.84 36.23
N GLY A 919 27.43 39.20 37.36
CA GLY A 919 28.86 39.02 37.63
C GLY A 919 29.75 40.23 37.25
N PRO A 920 31.09 40.11 37.40
CA PRO A 920 32.02 41.23 37.19
C PRO A 920 32.13 41.67 35.72
N LYS A 921 31.72 40.80 34.78
CA LYS A 921 31.72 41.04 33.33
C LYS A 921 30.31 41.25 32.78
N GLU A 922 29.38 41.70 33.63
CA GLU A 922 28.01 41.99 33.23
C GLU A 922 27.97 42.92 32.00
N GLY A 923 27.05 42.64 31.06
CA GLY A 923 26.88 43.44 29.86
C GLY A 923 27.91 43.17 28.75
N LEU A 924 28.92 42.31 29.00
CA LEU A 924 29.85 41.87 27.95
C LEU A 924 29.32 40.63 27.21
N PRO A 925 29.38 40.61 25.85
CA PRO A 925 28.93 39.47 25.06
C PRO A 925 29.81 38.24 25.30
N LEU A 926 29.18 37.09 25.49
CA LEU A 926 29.82 35.78 25.59
C LEU A 926 29.72 34.98 24.29
N ILE A 927 28.65 35.18 23.51
CA ILE A 927 28.47 34.68 22.15
C ILE A 927 28.12 35.88 21.26
N ASP A 928 28.77 35.98 20.11
CA ASP A 928 28.40 36.85 18.99
C ASP A 928 28.81 36.12 17.71
N ASP A 929 27.95 35.20 17.30
CA ASP A 929 28.20 34.23 16.25
C ASP A 929 27.35 34.60 15.02
N HIS A 930 28.00 34.73 13.87
CA HIS A 930 27.33 34.76 12.57
C HIS A 930 27.17 33.32 12.07
N ILE A 931 26.03 32.99 11.47
CA ILE A 931 25.70 31.64 11.02
C ILE A 931 25.92 31.56 9.51
N VAL A 932 26.67 30.54 9.07
CA VAL A 932 26.88 30.28 7.65
C VAL A 932 25.56 30.00 6.92
N ALA A 933 25.36 30.65 5.77
CA ALA A 933 24.22 30.41 4.92
C ALA A 933 24.53 29.30 3.90
N SER A 934 23.97 28.11 4.10
CA SER A 934 24.08 27.00 3.12
C SER A 934 23.09 27.13 1.95
N GLU A 935 21.98 27.82 2.17
CA GLU A 935 20.92 28.08 1.19
C GLU A 935 21.01 29.53 0.68
N PRO A 936 20.57 29.82 -0.55
CA PRO A 936 20.60 31.17 -1.10
C PRO A 936 19.66 32.10 -0.31
N VAL A 937 20.19 33.24 0.14
CA VAL A 937 19.42 34.28 0.83
C VAL A 937 18.76 35.18 -0.21
N VAL A 938 17.44 35.31 -0.15
CA VAL A 938 16.65 36.19 -1.04
C VAL A 938 16.69 37.63 -0.55
N ASP A 939 16.58 37.83 0.77
CA ASP A 939 16.53 39.17 1.38
C ASP A 939 17.22 39.13 2.75
N TYR A 940 18.28 39.95 2.90
CA TYR A 940 19.09 40.02 4.12
C TYR A 940 18.43 40.83 5.22
N LEU A 941 17.34 41.55 4.94
CA LEU A 941 16.65 42.40 5.91
C LEU A 941 17.57 43.41 6.58
N THR A 942 18.56 43.96 5.88
CA THR A 942 19.67 44.74 6.46
C THR A 942 19.21 45.91 7.33
N GLU A 943 18.08 46.55 7.00
CA GLU A 943 17.50 47.62 7.82
C GLU A 943 17.08 47.15 9.23
N PHE A 944 16.67 45.88 9.35
CA PHE A 944 16.20 45.27 10.60
C PHE A 944 17.24 44.35 11.23
N SER A 945 18.13 43.73 10.45
CA SER A 945 19.10 42.73 10.91
C SER A 945 20.52 43.26 11.07
N GLY A 946 20.85 44.37 10.39
CA GLY A 946 22.23 44.86 10.26
C GLY A 946 23.16 44.02 9.39
N ILE A 947 22.68 42.91 8.81
CA ILE A 947 23.50 41.93 8.05
C ILE A 947 23.62 42.34 6.58
N LYS A 948 24.84 42.27 6.03
CA LYS A 948 25.14 42.56 4.63
C LYS A 948 25.51 41.30 3.84
N ALA A 949 25.39 41.38 2.52
CA ALA A 949 25.84 40.32 1.63
C ALA A 949 27.36 40.09 1.79
N GLY A 950 27.75 38.84 2.05
CA GLY A 950 29.14 38.44 2.34
C GLY A 950 29.43 38.19 3.83
N ASP A 951 28.61 38.69 4.75
CA ASP A 951 28.82 38.49 6.20
C ASP A 951 28.64 37.03 6.62
N LEU A 952 27.86 36.25 5.84
CA LEU A 952 27.51 34.85 6.11
C LEU A 952 28.31 33.85 5.25
N ASP A 953 29.26 34.32 4.43
CA ASP A 953 30.08 33.48 3.54
C ASP A 953 31.46 33.20 4.15
N PRO A 954 31.90 31.93 4.25
CA PRO A 954 33.21 31.56 4.82
C PRO A 954 34.42 32.21 4.13
N LEU A 955 34.31 32.59 2.86
CA LEU A 955 35.41 33.16 2.09
C LEU A 955 35.57 34.68 2.26
N THR A 956 34.50 35.37 2.62
CA THR A 956 34.44 36.84 2.61
C THR A 956 34.17 37.45 3.99
N SER A 957 33.48 36.72 4.88
CA SER A 957 33.07 37.22 6.19
C SER A 957 34.25 37.67 7.06
N GLN A 958 34.11 38.84 7.70
CA GLN A 958 35.09 39.38 8.64
C GLN A 958 34.78 39.01 10.11
N TYR A 959 33.60 38.44 10.35
CA TYR A 959 33.09 38.14 11.68
C TYR A 959 33.40 36.69 12.12
N THR A 960 33.05 36.37 13.37
CA THR A 960 33.08 34.98 13.87
C THR A 960 31.96 34.20 13.20
N LEU A 961 32.31 33.38 12.19
CA LEU A 961 31.35 32.59 11.43
C LEU A 961 31.34 31.14 11.92
N VAL A 962 30.18 30.60 12.24
CA VAL A 962 30.00 29.22 12.71
C VAL A 962 28.90 28.47 11.95
N PRO A 963 28.96 27.13 11.89
CA PRO A 963 27.83 26.32 11.45
C PRO A 963 26.59 26.46 12.34
N LEU A 964 25.40 26.31 11.76
CA LEU A 964 24.12 26.37 12.49
C LEU A 964 24.08 25.42 13.69
N LYS A 965 24.53 24.16 13.49
CA LYS A 965 24.62 23.15 14.55
C LYS A 965 25.43 23.63 15.76
N MET A 966 26.51 24.37 15.55
CA MET A 966 27.38 24.84 16.64
C MET A 966 26.70 25.95 17.45
N ALA A 967 26.10 26.93 16.77
CA ALA A 967 25.33 27.98 17.44
C ALA A 967 24.17 27.38 18.24
N TYR A 968 23.42 26.45 17.63
CA TYR A 968 22.33 25.75 18.28
C TYR A 968 22.80 24.96 19.51
N LYS A 969 23.92 24.22 19.39
CA LYS A 969 24.49 23.45 20.52
C LYS A 969 24.89 24.34 21.69
N LYS A 970 25.48 25.51 21.44
CA LYS A 970 25.80 26.50 22.50
C LYS A 970 24.54 26.97 23.23
N LEU A 971 23.51 27.37 22.48
CA LEU A 971 22.24 27.82 23.05
C LEU A 971 21.53 26.70 23.83
N ARG A 972 21.52 25.49 23.26
CA ARG A 972 20.95 24.30 23.89
C ARG A 972 21.66 23.94 25.19
N LEU A 973 22.98 24.04 25.21
CA LEU A 973 23.77 23.81 26.41
C LEU A 973 23.44 24.82 27.51
N LEU A 974 23.31 26.11 27.18
CA LEU A 974 22.89 27.14 28.15
C LEU A 974 21.49 26.85 28.72
N LEU A 975 20.58 26.39 27.85
CA LEU A 975 19.23 25.95 28.26
C LEU A 975 19.29 24.76 29.23
N ASP A 976 20.02 23.70 28.87
CA ASP A 976 20.16 22.48 29.66
C ASP A 976 20.89 22.71 30.99
N LEU A 977 21.78 23.72 31.07
CA LEU A 977 22.42 24.16 32.31
C LEU A 977 21.48 24.95 33.24
N GLY A 978 20.25 25.26 32.80
CA GLY A 978 19.27 25.96 33.61
C GLY A 978 19.37 27.48 33.56
N CYS A 979 20.03 28.07 32.55
CA CYS A 979 20.12 29.52 32.42
C CYS A 979 18.74 30.15 32.13
N ILE A 980 18.56 31.40 32.55
CA ILE A 980 17.35 32.18 32.29
C ILE A 980 17.65 33.19 31.18
N PHE A 981 16.90 33.10 30.08
CA PHE A 981 17.04 33.97 28.91
C PHE A 981 16.16 35.22 29.05
N VAL A 982 16.81 36.38 29.04
CA VAL A 982 16.19 37.71 29.05
C VAL A 982 16.27 38.32 27.66
N GLY A 983 15.19 38.92 27.17
CA GLY A 983 15.17 39.55 25.86
C GLY A 983 13.88 40.30 25.56
N HIS A 984 13.65 40.61 24.29
CA HIS A 984 12.49 41.39 23.86
C HIS A 984 11.83 40.76 22.63
N GLY A 985 10.67 40.13 22.81
CA GLY A 985 9.96 39.44 21.72
C GLY A 985 10.46 38.01 21.44
N LEU A 986 11.07 37.39 22.46
CA LEU A 986 11.78 36.10 22.37
C LEU A 986 10.94 34.94 21.82
N LYS A 987 9.60 35.01 21.91
CA LYS A 987 8.72 33.96 21.35
C LYS A 987 8.98 33.74 19.85
N LYS A 988 9.13 34.84 19.08
CA LYS A 988 9.40 34.77 17.64
C LYS A 988 10.82 34.25 17.40
N ASP A 989 11.78 34.72 18.18
CA ASP A 989 13.19 34.37 18.01
C ASP A 989 13.43 32.88 18.26
N PHE A 990 12.92 32.36 19.38
CA PHE A 990 13.02 30.93 19.70
C PHE A 990 12.31 30.05 18.68
N ARG A 991 11.19 30.52 18.10
CA ARG A 991 10.50 29.81 17.01
C ARG A 991 11.38 29.74 15.75
N ILE A 992 12.04 30.82 15.35
CA ILE A 992 12.90 30.82 14.15
C ILE A 992 14.22 30.06 14.38
N ILE A 993 14.80 30.17 15.59
CA ILE A 993 15.95 29.36 16.01
C ILE A 993 15.59 27.86 16.05
N ASN A 994 14.29 27.55 16.19
CA ASN A 994 13.74 26.22 16.39
C ASN A 994 14.21 25.57 17.71
N ILE A 995 14.13 26.33 18.80
CA ILE A 995 14.40 25.85 20.16
C ILE A 995 13.18 26.16 21.03
N LEU A 996 12.72 25.17 21.80
CA LEU A 996 11.66 25.40 22.76
C LEU A 996 12.25 25.63 24.15
N VAL A 997 12.03 26.83 24.69
CA VAL A 997 12.46 27.20 26.03
C VAL A 997 11.27 27.10 27.00
N PRO A 998 11.40 26.38 28.12
CA PRO A 998 10.39 26.33 29.17
C PRO A 998 10.06 27.73 29.71
N SER A 999 8.79 27.98 30.01
CA SER A 999 8.32 29.32 30.42
C SER A 999 8.97 29.86 31.70
N ASN A 1000 9.50 29.00 32.56
CA ASN A 1000 10.26 29.39 33.77
C ASN A 1000 11.67 29.90 33.48
N GLN A 1001 12.21 29.65 32.29
CA GLN A 1001 13.54 30.10 31.84
C GLN A 1001 13.45 31.25 30.83
N VAL A 1002 12.25 31.78 30.55
CA VAL A 1002 12.05 32.91 29.63
C VAL A 1002 11.60 34.14 30.41
N VAL A 1003 12.32 35.23 30.21
CA VAL A 1003 11.95 36.57 30.68
C VAL A 1003 11.85 37.48 29.46
N ASP A 1004 10.64 37.58 28.92
CA ASP A 1004 10.36 38.45 27.77
C ASP A 1004 9.86 39.82 28.24
N THR A 1005 10.67 40.86 28.02
CA THR A 1005 10.34 42.23 28.37
C THR A 1005 9.09 42.75 27.64
N VAL A 1006 8.76 42.23 26.46
CA VAL A 1006 7.51 42.58 25.76
C VAL A 1006 6.31 42.13 26.59
N GLU A 1007 6.31 40.89 27.06
CA GLU A 1007 5.20 40.33 27.83
C GLU A 1007 5.09 40.97 29.22
N ILE A 1008 6.21 41.36 29.84
CA ILE A 1008 6.21 42.09 31.11
C ILE A 1008 5.51 43.45 30.97
N PHE A 1009 5.84 44.22 29.92
CA PHE A 1009 5.28 45.55 29.69
C PHE A 1009 4.02 45.53 28.80
N HIS A 1010 3.41 44.37 28.57
CA HIS A 1010 2.18 44.23 27.81
C HIS A 1010 0.95 44.30 28.72
N ASN A 1011 0.07 45.28 28.47
CA ASN A 1011 -1.21 45.37 29.15
C ASN A 1011 -2.29 44.59 28.38
N LYS A 1012 -2.74 43.45 28.94
CA LYS A 1012 -3.75 42.55 28.33
C LYS A 1012 -5.09 43.22 27.98
N THR A 1013 -5.44 44.33 28.63
CA THR A 1013 -6.68 45.09 28.32
C THR A 1013 -6.51 46.03 27.11
N ARG A 1014 -5.28 46.37 26.74
CA ARG A 1014 -4.94 47.30 25.66
C ARG A 1014 -3.99 46.57 24.71
N ALA A 1015 -4.55 45.84 23.75
CA ALA A 1015 -3.95 44.84 22.84
C ALA A 1015 -2.68 45.21 22.01
N ARG A 1016 -1.90 46.24 22.39
CA ARG A 1016 -0.68 46.68 21.70
C ARG A 1016 0.58 46.26 22.48
N LYS A 1017 1.45 45.52 21.80
CA LYS A 1017 2.83 45.24 22.24
C LYS A 1017 3.74 46.46 21.99
N LEU A 1018 4.66 46.73 22.92
CA LEU A 1018 5.54 47.90 22.88
C LEU A 1018 6.90 47.52 22.28
N SER A 1019 7.50 48.40 21.47
CA SER A 1019 8.82 48.16 20.88
C SER A 1019 9.96 48.48 21.86
N LEU A 1020 11.09 47.78 21.69
CA LEU A 1020 12.28 47.97 22.51
C LEU A 1020 12.77 49.42 22.46
N LYS A 1021 12.84 50.00 21.26
CA LYS A 1021 13.24 51.40 21.04
C LYS A 1021 12.39 52.40 21.81
N PHE A 1022 11.07 52.16 21.91
CA PHE A 1022 10.17 53.03 22.67
C PHE A 1022 10.35 52.86 24.19
N LEU A 1023 10.53 51.62 24.66
CA LEU A 1023 10.78 51.33 26.06
C LEU A 1023 12.13 51.88 26.53
N ALA A 1024 13.19 51.74 25.72
CA ALA A 1024 14.52 52.30 26.01
C ALA A 1024 14.46 53.84 26.10
N TRP A 1025 13.80 54.50 25.14
CA TRP A 1025 13.61 55.95 25.15
C TRP A 1025 12.86 56.43 26.41
N TYR A 1026 11.81 55.72 26.83
CA TYR A 1026 11.01 56.12 27.99
C TYR A 1026 11.66 55.78 29.35
N LEU A 1027 12.12 54.54 29.54
CA LEU A 1027 12.59 54.01 30.82
C LEU A 1027 14.08 54.29 31.08
N LEU A 1028 14.91 54.18 30.03
CA LEU A 1028 16.37 54.30 30.13
C LEU A 1028 16.88 55.68 29.66
N ARG A 1029 16.04 56.47 28.97
CA ARG A 1029 16.41 57.76 28.36
C ARG A 1029 17.59 57.63 27.39
N GLN A 1030 17.54 56.58 26.57
CA GLN A 1030 18.56 56.26 25.57
C GLN A 1030 17.88 56.11 24.20
N ASP A 1031 18.52 56.67 23.18
CA ASP A 1031 18.18 56.43 21.78
C ASP A 1031 19.03 55.26 21.28
N ILE A 1032 18.40 54.13 20.97
CA ILE A 1032 19.04 52.92 20.41
C ILE A 1032 18.72 52.79 18.92
N GLN A 1033 19.50 51.99 18.18
CA GLN A 1033 19.25 51.69 16.76
C GLN A 1033 19.14 52.96 15.90
N THR A 1034 20.16 53.83 15.92
CA THR A 1034 20.16 55.11 15.17
C THR A 1034 20.50 54.94 13.69
N ASP A 1035 21.50 54.11 13.35
CA ASP A 1035 21.95 53.90 11.95
C ASP A 1035 21.64 52.49 11.42
N SER A 1036 21.95 51.44 12.20
CA SER A 1036 21.68 50.03 11.88
C SER A 1036 21.36 49.24 13.16
N HIS A 1037 20.64 48.13 13.03
CA HIS A 1037 20.38 47.22 14.16
C HIS A 1037 21.65 46.47 14.59
N ASP A 1038 21.88 46.37 15.90
CA ASP A 1038 22.95 45.55 16.49
C ASP A 1038 22.40 44.71 17.65
N SER A 1039 22.33 43.39 17.42
CA SER A 1039 21.87 42.42 18.42
C SER A 1039 22.54 42.52 19.80
N ILE A 1040 23.80 42.96 19.88
CA ILE A 1040 24.47 43.11 21.19
C ILE A 1040 23.95 44.33 21.95
N GLU A 1041 23.67 45.44 21.25
CA GLU A 1041 23.01 46.63 21.83
C GLU A 1041 21.60 46.25 22.32
N ASP A 1042 20.85 45.50 21.52
CA ASP A 1042 19.47 45.13 21.82
C ASP A 1042 19.38 44.17 23.01
N ALA A 1043 20.22 43.13 23.07
CA ALA A 1043 20.30 42.22 24.22
C ALA A 1043 20.68 42.97 25.52
N ARG A 1044 21.64 43.89 25.46
CA ARG A 1044 22.03 44.73 26.62
C ARG A 1044 20.89 45.63 27.06
N THR A 1045 20.17 46.21 26.12
CA THR A 1045 19.06 47.12 26.41
C THR A 1045 17.89 46.37 27.03
N ALA A 1046 17.56 45.17 26.53
CA ALA A 1046 16.54 44.31 27.12
C ALA A 1046 16.90 43.91 28.55
N LEU A 1047 18.17 43.58 28.82
CA LEU A 1047 18.65 43.31 30.17
C LEU A 1047 18.48 44.52 31.10
N ALA A 1048 18.87 45.71 30.64
CA ALA A 1048 18.74 46.95 31.40
C ALA A 1048 17.26 47.28 31.71
N ILE A 1049 16.36 47.06 30.75
CA ILE A 1049 14.91 47.20 30.94
C ILE A 1049 14.39 46.20 31.98
N TYR A 1050 14.83 44.94 31.93
CA TYR A 1050 14.43 43.94 32.93
C TYR A 1050 14.89 44.32 34.33
N LYS A 1051 16.14 44.81 34.49
CA LYS A 1051 16.62 45.32 35.78
C LYS A 1051 15.82 46.54 36.25
N LYS A 1052 15.45 47.43 35.33
CA LYS A 1052 14.57 48.56 35.64
C LYS A 1052 13.19 48.10 36.11
N TYR A 1053 12.64 47.06 35.50
CA TYR A 1053 11.40 46.43 35.97
C TYR A 1053 11.54 45.89 37.40
N LEU A 1054 12.62 45.18 37.71
CA LEU A 1054 12.87 44.69 39.08
C LEU A 1054 12.97 45.83 40.09
N GLU A 1055 13.59 46.96 39.72
CA GLU A 1055 13.67 48.18 40.54
C GLU A 1055 12.27 48.82 40.75
N LEU A 1056 11.45 48.90 39.70
CA LEU A 1056 10.10 49.45 39.78
C LEU A 1056 9.17 48.55 40.61
N LYS A 1057 9.35 47.24 40.51
CA LYS A 1057 8.58 46.24 41.26
C LYS A 1057 8.94 46.26 42.74
N SER A 1058 10.23 46.37 43.09
CA SER A 1058 10.65 46.47 44.49
C SER A 1058 10.17 47.77 45.16
N LYS A 1059 9.99 48.84 44.37
CA LYS A 1059 9.41 50.13 44.80
C LYS A 1059 7.88 50.16 44.80
N GLY A 1060 7.20 49.15 44.27
CA GLY A 1060 5.73 49.08 44.19
C GLY A 1060 5.07 50.05 43.19
N ILE A 1061 5.82 50.68 42.29
CA ILE A 1061 5.34 51.74 41.37
C ILE A 1061 5.19 51.26 39.91
N PHE A 1062 5.31 49.96 39.67
CA PHE A 1062 5.33 49.39 38.32
C PHE A 1062 4.02 49.63 37.55
N GLU A 1063 2.87 49.35 38.17
CA GLU A 1063 1.57 49.43 37.51
C GLU A 1063 1.22 50.86 37.10
N GLU A 1064 1.51 51.84 37.96
CA GLU A 1064 1.34 53.27 37.66
C GLU A 1064 2.25 53.69 36.49
N THR A 1065 3.51 53.24 36.52
CA THR A 1065 4.48 53.52 35.44
C THR A 1065 4.01 52.92 34.12
N LEU A 1066 3.48 51.70 34.14
CA LEU A 1066 2.96 51.02 32.96
C LEU A 1066 1.79 51.80 32.35
N GLU A 1067 0.83 52.26 33.16
CA GLU A 1067 -0.27 53.08 32.65
C GLU A 1067 0.23 54.41 32.07
N ASN A 1068 1.22 55.03 32.70
CA ASN A 1068 1.87 56.23 32.20
C ASN A 1068 2.55 56.02 30.84
N ILE A 1069 3.26 54.90 30.65
CA ILE A 1069 3.86 54.52 29.36
C ILE A 1069 2.79 54.46 28.27
N TYR A 1070 1.65 53.80 28.53
CA TYR A 1070 0.56 53.71 27.54
C TYR A 1070 -0.13 55.06 27.28
N ARG A 1071 -0.15 55.96 28.26
CA ARG A 1071 -0.67 57.31 28.11
C ARG A 1071 0.25 58.18 27.25
N VAL A 1072 1.56 58.15 27.50
CA VAL A 1072 2.56 58.89 26.72
C VAL A 1072 2.69 58.32 25.32
N GLY A 1073 2.69 57.00 25.17
CA GLY A 1073 2.73 56.33 23.86
C GLY A 1073 1.58 56.75 22.95
N ARG A 1074 0.35 56.88 23.47
CA ARG A 1074 -0.78 57.43 22.70
C ARG A 1074 -0.55 58.87 22.24
N LYS A 1075 0.03 59.72 23.09
CA LYS A 1075 0.32 61.12 22.73
C LYS A 1075 1.42 61.25 21.67
N CYS A 1076 2.42 60.37 21.71
CA CYS A 1076 3.57 60.36 20.80
C CYS A 1076 3.39 59.40 19.61
N ASN A 1077 2.19 58.84 19.42
CA ASN A 1077 1.90 57.82 18.41
C ASN A 1077 2.89 56.63 18.41
N TRP A 1078 3.38 56.26 19.60
CA TRP A 1078 4.32 55.16 19.85
C TRP A 1078 5.67 55.27 19.14
N LYS A 1079 6.06 56.48 18.71
CA LYS A 1079 7.37 56.74 18.11
C LYS A 1079 8.20 57.60 19.08
N PRO A 1080 9.47 57.23 19.35
CA PRO A 1080 10.36 58.07 20.12
C PRO A 1080 10.64 59.38 19.36
N ILE A 1081 10.81 60.48 20.10
CA ILE A 1081 11.22 61.77 19.54
C ILE A 1081 12.71 61.90 19.84
N PRO A 1082 13.60 61.85 18.83
CA PRO A 1082 15.04 61.89 19.05
C PRO A 1082 15.45 63.13 19.86
N GLY A 1083 16.23 62.94 20.92
CA GLY A 1083 16.76 64.02 21.74
C GLY A 1083 15.76 64.76 22.66
N VAL A 1084 14.49 64.34 22.75
CA VAL A 1084 13.50 64.90 23.69
C VAL A 1084 12.98 63.78 24.59
N PHE A 1085 13.21 63.84 25.90
CA PHE A 1085 12.79 62.79 26.84
C PHE A 1085 11.46 63.12 27.53
N PRO A 1086 10.74 62.13 28.10
CA PRO A 1086 9.35 62.30 28.56
C PRO A 1086 9.10 63.47 29.52
N SER A 1087 10.09 63.86 30.36
CA SER A 1087 9.97 65.02 31.26
C SER A 1087 9.83 66.37 30.53
N GLU A 1088 10.37 66.50 29.33
CA GLU A 1088 10.35 67.74 28.52
C GLU A 1088 9.11 67.83 27.61
N VAL A 1089 8.53 66.69 27.25
CA VAL A 1089 7.26 66.60 26.47
C VAL A 1089 6.09 67.23 27.24
N PHE A 1090 6.14 67.23 28.57
CA PHE A 1090 5.14 67.91 29.42
C PHE A 1090 5.36 69.43 29.54
N GLN A 1091 6.56 69.95 29.28
CA GLN A 1091 6.86 71.38 29.40
C GLN A 1091 6.61 72.15 28.08
N LYS A 1092 6.80 71.54 26.91
CA LYS A 1092 6.76 72.25 25.60
C LYS A 1092 5.36 72.50 25.00
N ARG A 1093 4.26 72.12 25.65
CA ARG A 1093 2.88 72.35 25.13
C ARG A 1093 2.01 73.33 25.97
N MET A 1094 2.59 74.03 26.93
CA MET A 1094 1.91 75.13 27.66
C MET A 1094 2.37 76.51 27.17
N ALA A 1095 2.21 76.80 25.87
CA ALA A 1095 2.24 78.15 25.35
C ALA A 1095 1.01 78.36 24.43
N PRO A 1096 0.22 79.43 24.59
CA PRO A 1096 -0.94 79.66 23.75
C PRO A 1096 -0.49 80.09 22.35
N GLN A 1097 -0.97 79.41 21.32
CA GLN A 1097 -0.85 79.88 19.93
C GLN A 1097 -2.04 80.77 19.60
N ASP A 1098 -1.80 82.07 19.60
CA ASP A 1098 -2.64 83.05 18.91
C ASP A 1098 -2.39 82.98 17.39
N SER A 1099 -3.51 82.91 16.66
CA SER A 1099 -3.79 83.46 15.32
C SER A 1099 -2.82 83.26 14.14
N GLY A 1100 -3.34 82.68 13.05
CA GLY A 1100 -3.15 83.26 11.71
C GLY A 1100 -2.75 82.32 10.56
N LEU A 1101 -3.77 81.77 9.86
CA LEU A 1101 -3.97 81.64 8.40
C LEU A 1101 -2.76 81.17 7.54
N PHE A 1102 -2.90 80.12 6.70
CA PHE A 1102 -3.57 80.20 5.39
C PHE A 1102 -4.20 78.86 4.94
N TYR A 1103 -5.40 78.99 4.36
CA TYR A 1103 -6.13 78.02 3.55
C TYR A 1103 -5.45 77.78 2.19
N ASN A 1104 -5.43 76.54 1.67
CA ASN A 1104 -6.37 76.15 0.60
C ASN A 1104 -6.26 74.67 0.16
N SER A 1105 -7.43 74.17 -0.18
CA SER A 1105 -7.82 72.90 -0.79
C SER A 1105 -7.35 72.71 -2.24
N ASN A 1106 -7.05 71.48 -2.68
CA ASN A 1106 -7.89 70.74 -3.65
C ASN A 1106 -7.25 69.45 -4.19
N SER A 1107 -8.11 68.43 -4.29
CA SER A 1107 -8.22 67.35 -5.29
C SER A 1107 -7.07 67.09 -6.27
N SER A 1108 -6.58 65.85 -6.32
CA SER A 1108 -5.83 65.29 -7.45
C SER A 1108 -6.70 64.30 -8.24
N SER A 1109 -7.12 64.72 -9.43
CA SER A 1109 -7.69 63.91 -10.50
C SER A 1109 -6.61 63.47 -11.51
N ASN A 1110 -6.91 62.38 -12.21
CA ASN A 1110 -6.24 61.79 -13.37
C ASN A 1110 -5.67 62.77 -14.42
N SER A 1111 -4.53 62.39 -15.00
CA SER A 1111 -4.17 62.42 -16.45
C SER A 1111 -2.68 62.05 -16.59
N SER A 1112 -2.32 60.88 -17.15
CA SER A 1112 -1.89 60.65 -18.55
C SER A 1112 -0.76 61.57 -19.03
N ASP A 1113 0.39 60.95 -19.35
CA ASP A 1113 1.30 61.25 -20.48
C ASP A 1113 2.55 60.35 -20.34
N SER A 1114 2.67 59.30 -21.16
CA SER A 1114 3.37 59.27 -22.47
C SER A 1114 4.90 59.33 -22.34
N LEU A 1115 5.56 58.20 -22.54
CA LEU A 1115 6.96 58.15 -22.97
C LEU A 1115 7.08 57.20 -24.16
N ALA A 1116 7.62 57.77 -25.23
CA ALA A 1116 7.81 57.21 -26.54
C ALA A 1116 8.99 56.24 -26.59
N ASP A 1117 8.94 55.39 -27.61
CA ASP A 1117 10.05 54.66 -28.21
C ASP A 1117 11.31 55.53 -28.40
N GLU A 1118 12.48 54.95 -28.14
CA GLU A 1118 13.60 54.92 -29.10
C GLU A 1118 14.74 54.00 -28.58
N GLY A 1119 15.10 53.00 -29.38
CA GLY A 1119 16.51 52.81 -29.77
C GLY A 1119 17.38 51.78 -29.05
N SER A 1120 17.46 50.58 -29.66
CA SER A 1120 18.70 49.88 -30.08
C SER A 1120 19.46 48.90 -29.14
N CYS A 1121 19.72 47.74 -29.75
CA CYS A 1121 20.55 46.57 -29.41
C CYS A 1121 19.95 45.51 -28.46
#